data_AF-A0A9J7LWI7-F1
#
_entry.id   AF-A0A9J7LWI7-F1
#
_cell.length_a   1.000
_cell.length_b   1.000
_cell.length_c   1.000
_cell.angle_alpha   90.00
_cell.angle_beta   90.00
_cell.angle_gamma   90.00
#
_symmetry.space_group_name_H-M   'P 1'
#
loop_
_entity.id
_entity.type
_entity.pdbx_description
1 polymer ?
#
loop_
_entity_poly.entity_id
_entity_poly.type
_entity_poly.pdbx_seq_one_letter_code
_entity_poly.pdbx_strand_id
1 'polypeptide(L)'
;MRTLLLVSTVYTLLVPTFGYVINSCDVVTTASTDDNYRYRWNLPAIPGSPFTFKVKAQSDVHIALSPINQDSDPMYEIVIGGWRNQWSAIRRRKQGTNWAEVRTEGIMWSPTPEYKSFWISWSSAGTISVGKFGETDSFMRWTDPDPVSISYVGYSTGYGYSGSWKFCDYNECSRNTDDCQHNCVNTLGSYRCTCWNGYRLSGSKSCVDIDECSRNTDGCQHNCVNTYGSYRCTCRNGYQLSGSRYCREINECASNPCRNGGACRDLTNSYRCDCRPGWRGTNCQLDNNECSNNNGGCEHNCVNTYGSYQCTCRDGYQIIGSRYCTEHDECDSNPCHNNGICRDLTNGFRCDCRPGWTGFNCQTDIDECSANAGHGPCDPNNGICHNSPGSYRCWCENGFELLNDLHSCEDVHGCLENAGRGLCDHICTDLIGDVRCSCRAGYQLGTDGYSCDVVCPRGHYKASDDTCVKCDYREYQDEEGQSSCKSCPAGTNAVFRGATNIAECAAQCVGGHAPCTDCHLIGGNVDCECADGWAGSSDGLVCGRDDDMDGFSDVPISCGNGECTVDNCPGVPNADQPDMDSDGKGDDCDEDIDGDGVLNDQDNCPQNPNPDQTNTNGTPAGNACETSLNDVIATICENQPDGTYLPHPNGCSMYVRCYHAGNDAVYPCAPSTHWSQELLTCVRSDLANCN
;
A
#
# COMPACT_ATOMS: atom_id res chain seq x y z
N MET A 1 -21.64 46.04 -13.28
CA MET A 1 -22.23 47.39 -13.20
C MET A 1 -21.33 48.23 -12.31
N ARG A 2 -20.75 49.30 -12.86
CA ARG A 2 -19.87 50.22 -12.13
C ARG A 2 -20.75 51.14 -11.27
N THR A 3 -20.61 51.06 -9.95
CA THR A 3 -21.21 52.03 -9.03
C THR A 3 -20.09 52.85 -8.41
N LEU A 4 -20.00 54.11 -8.84
CA LEU A 4 -19.14 55.13 -8.25
C LEU A 4 -19.52 55.32 -6.77
N LEU A 5 -18.61 54.99 -5.85
CA LEU A 5 -18.66 55.46 -4.47
C LEU A 5 -17.77 56.70 -4.37
N LEU A 6 -18.42 57.86 -4.28
CA LEU A 6 -17.84 59.15 -3.93
C LEU A 6 -17.24 59.05 -2.52
N VAL A 7 -15.93 58.82 -2.44
CA VAL A 7 -15.19 59.03 -1.20
C VAL A 7 -14.98 60.54 -1.08
N SER A 8 -15.77 61.17 -0.21
CA SER A 8 -15.58 62.55 0.21
C SER A 8 -14.32 62.63 1.07
N THR A 9 -13.15 62.70 0.43
CA THR A 9 -11.94 63.24 1.05
C THR A 9 -12.18 64.71 1.34
N VAL A 10 -12.64 64.99 2.56
CA VAL A 10 -12.54 66.32 3.15
C VAL A 10 -11.05 66.56 3.35
N TYR A 11 -10.42 67.20 2.35
CA TYR A 11 -9.19 67.93 2.55
C TYR A 11 -9.50 68.98 3.61
N THR A 12 -9.19 68.68 4.87
CA THR A 12 -8.97 69.70 5.88
C THR A 12 -7.81 70.54 5.37
N LEU A 13 -8.16 71.66 4.74
CA LEU A 13 -7.27 72.81 4.58
C LEU A 13 -6.77 73.15 5.97
N LEU A 14 -5.61 72.60 6.32
CA LEU A 14 -4.74 73.12 7.35
C LEU A 14 -4.37 74.53 6.89
N VAL A 15 -5.21 75.49 7.27
CA VAL A 15 -4.78 76.87 7.42
C VAL A 15 -3.58 76.76 8.35
N PRO A 16 -2.37 77.22 7.96
CA PRO A 16 -1.32 77.36 8.93
C PRO A 16 -1.86 78.41 9.89
N THR A 17 -2.35 77.98 11.04
CA THR A 17 -2.38 78.85 12.21
C THR A 17 -0.93 79.24 12.36
N PHE A 18 -0.60 80.46 11.92
CA PHE A 18 0.66 81.10 12.22
C PHE A 18 0.77 81.04 13.74
N GLY A 19 1.49 80.04 14.22
CA GLY A 19 2.00 79.98 15.57
C GLY A 19 2.93 81.16 15.67
N TYR A 20 2.38 82.28 16.12
CA TYR A 20 3.16 83.45 16.46
C TYR A 20 4.03 83.03 17.65
N VAL A 21 5.22 82.52 17.34
CA VAL A 21 6.32 82.38 18.29
C VAL A 21 6.83 83.80 18.53
N ILE A 22 6.17 84.51 19.44
CA ILE A 22 6.60 85.85 19.84
C ILE A 22 7.27 85.72 21.21
N ASN A 23 8.53 85.29 21.23
CA ASN A 23 9.48 85.70 22.29
C ASN A 23 9.92 87.16 22.02
N SER A 24 8.96 88.04 21.76
CA SER A 24 9.23 89.41 21.33
C SER A 24 8.43 90.34 22.22
N CYS A 25 9.17 91.22 22.89
CA CYS A 25 8.55 92.28 23.64
C CYS A 25 8.15 93.39 22.66
N ASP A 26 6.85 93.56 22.42
CA ASP A 26 6.35 94.61 21.55
C ASP A 26 6.55 95.97 22.22
N VAL A 27 7.32 96.84 21.57
CA VAL A 27 7.51 98.24 21.99
C VAL A 27 6.49 99.11 21.27
N VAL A 28 5.56 99.69 22.02
CA VAL A 28 4.54 100.63 21.53
C VAL A 28 4.97 102.05 21.91
N THR A 29 5.30 102.88 20.91
CA THR A 29 5.89 104.22 21.12
C THR A 29 4.88 105.37 21.07
N THR A 30 3.62 105.12 20.73
CA THR A 30 2.57 106.16 20.67
C THR A 30 1.41 105.78 21.60
N ALA A 31 1.56 106.05 22.90
CA ALA A 31 0.40 106.09 23.79
C ALA A 31 -0.42 107.37 23.51
N SER A 32 -1.73 107.33 23.74
CA SER A 32 -2.61 108.49 23.63
C SER A 32 -2.17 109.59 24.60
N THR A 33 -2.04 110.82 24.11
CA THR A 33 -1.76 112.03 24.92
C THR A 33 -3.03 112.74 25.37
N ASP A 34 -4.19 112.16 25.05
CA ASP A 34 -5.53 112.51 25.53
C ASP A 34 -5.99 111.45 26.55
N ASP A 35 -6.98 111.78 27.39
CA ASP A 35 -7.53 110.87 28.42
C ASP A 35 -8.29 109.65 27.84
N ASN A 36 -8.04 109.30 26.57
CA ASN A 36 -8.60 108.15 25.89
C ASN A 36 -7.64 106.95 25.98
N TYR A 37 -8.13 105.83 26.51
CA TYR A 37 -7.33 104.60 26.59
C TYR A 37 -7.20 103.94 25.22
N ARG A 38 -5.98 103.54 24.85
CA ARG A 38 -5.80 102.58 23.76
C ARG A 38 -5.96 101.18 24.32
N TYR A 39 -7.00 100.48 23.87
CA TYR A 39 -7.24 99.08 24.25
C TYR A 39 -6.45 98.14 23.35
N ARG A 40 -5.74 97.19 23.95
CA ARG A 40 -5.08 96.10 23.22
C ARG A 40 -5.99 94.87 23.19
N TRP A 41 -6.18 94.31 21.99
CA TRP A 41 -6.80 93.00 21.82
C TRP A 41 -5.85 91.87 22.23
N ASN A 42 -6.39 90.81 22.83
CA ASN A 42 -5.69 89.56 23.22
C ASN A 42 -4.65 89.65 24.36
N LEU A 43 -4.91 90.41 25.43
CA LEU A 43 -4.23 90.22 26.71
C LEU A 43 -5.12 89.33 27.61
N PRO A 44 -4.64 88.22 28.19
CA PRO A 44 -5.49 87.19 28.74
C PRO A 44 -6.07 87.62 30.08
N ALA A 45 -7.40 87.60 30.14
CA ALA A 45 -8.19 87.73 31.34
C ALA A 45 -8.20 86.43 32.16
N ILE A 46 -7.03 85.97 32.60
CA ILE A 46 -6.95 84.83 33.55
C ILE A 46 -6.76 85.42 34.95
N PRO A 47 -7.76 85.28 35.84
CA PRO A 47 -7.60 85.73 37.21
C PRO A 47 -6.48 84.96 37.91
N GLY A 48 -5.55 85.68 38.53
CA GLY A 48 -4.44 85.12 39.31
C GLY A 48 -3.07 85.15 38.64
N SER A 49 -2.97 85.36 37.32
CA SER A 49 -1.67 85.51 36.64
C SER A 49 -1.26 86.99 36.58
N PRO A 50 -0.06 87.38 37.06
CA PRO A 50 0.41 88.75 36.98
C PRO A 50 0.76 89.11 35.53
N PHE A 51 0.07 90.11 35.00
CA PHE A 51 0.42 90.76 33.75
C PHE A 51 1.57 91.75 34.00
N THR A 52 2.70 91.57 33.29
CA THR A 52 3.87 92.43 33.43
C THR A 52 4.03 93.36 32.23
N PHE A 53 4.41 94.60 32.48
CA PHE A 53 4.68 95.58 31.43
C PHE A 53 5.80 96.52 31.85
N LYS A 54 6.47 97.12 30.86
CA LYS A 54 7.43 98.21 31.11
C LYS A 54 6.90 99.48 30.47
N VAL A 55 6.99 100.60 31.18
CA VAL A 55 6.54 101.91 30.70
C VAL A 55 7.64 102.94 30.92
N LYS A 56 7.89 103.75 29.90
CA LYS A 56 8.77 104.91 29.94
C LYS A 56 7.90 106.15 29.84
N ALA A 57 7.66 106.82 30.97
CA ALA A 57 6.86 108.03 31.07
C ALA A 57 7.49 109.00 32.08
N GLN A 58 7.29 110.30 31.90
CA GLN A 58 7.93 111.34 32.72
C GLN A 58 7.19 111.64 34.02
N SER A 59 5.88 111.44 34.08
CA SER A 59 5.08 111.77 35.27
C SER A 59 3.93 110.80 35.45
N ASP A 60 3.04 110.67 34.47
CA ASP A 60 1.73 110.02 34.68
C ASP A 60 1.56 108.78 33.77
N VAL A 61 1.04 107.69 34.35
CA VAL A 61 0.72 106.43 33.65
C VAL A 61 -0.68 105.99 34.05
N HIS A 62 -1.54 105.75 33.07
CA HIS A 62 -2.93 105.37 33.26
C HIS A 62 -3.21 104.01 32.62
N ILE A 63 -3.86 103.11 33.35
CA ILE A 63 -4.23 101.77 32.89
C ILE A 63 -5.70 101.54 33.20
N ALA A 64 -6.48 101.14 32.21
CA ALA A 64 -7.88 100.77 32.37
C ALA A 64 -8.05 99.25 32.33
N LEU A 65 -8.82 98.68 33.27
CA LEU A 65 -9.24 97.28 33.22
C LEU A 65 -10.76 97.27 32.98
N SER A 66 -11.16 96.82 31.79
CA SER A 66 -12.53 96.94 31.28
C SER A 66 -13.14 95.58 30.93
N PRO A 67 -14.47 95.39 31.12
CA PRO A 67 -15.19 94.22 30.60
C PRO A 67 -15.30 94.20 29.06
N ILE A 68 -15.18 95.35 28.38
CA ILE A 68 -15.31 95.47 26.92
C ILE A 68 -14.11 96.21 26.30
N ASN A 69 -13.96 96.13 24.98
CA ASN A 69 -12.83 96.73 24.24
C ASN A 69 -12.95 98.25 24.03
N GLN A 70 -13.34 98.98 25.08
CA GLN A 70 -13.46 100.43 25.10
C GLN A 70 -13.67 100.86 26.56
N ASP A 71 -13.60 102.18 26.78
CA ASP A 71 -14.03 102.81 28.02
C ASP A 71 -15.48 102.40 28.33
N SER A 72 -15.68 101.73 29.46
CA SER A 72 -17.02 101.34 29.93
C SER A 72 -17.18 101.57 31.42
N ASP A 73 -18.34 102.04 31.86
CA ASP A 73 -18.68 102.07 33.27
C ASP A 73 -19.54 100.83 33.64
N PRO A 74 -19.18 100.05 34.66
CA PRO A 74 -18.01 100.23 35.51
C PRO A 74 -16.71 99.66 34.91
N MET A 75 -15.60 100.36 35.10
CA MET A 75 -14.23 99.84 34.86
C MET A 75 -13.29 100.24 35.99
N TYR A 76 -12.15 99.57 36.05
CA TYR A 76 -11.06 99.98 36.94
C TYR A 76 -10.08 100.87 36.21
N GLU A 77 -9.55 101.84 36.93
CA GLU A 77 -8.49 102.72 36.49
C GLU A 77 -7.35 102.67 37.50
N ILE A 78 -6.14 102.48 37.00
CA ILE A 78 -4.92 102.45 37.78
C ILE A 78 -4.05 103.61 37.29
N VAL A 79 -3.73 104.51 38.21
CA VAL A 79 -2.88 105.67 37.97
C VAL A 79 -1.58 105.46 38.71
N ILE A 80 -0.46 105.56 38.01
CA ILE A 80 0.89 105.49 38.61
C ILE A 80 1.57 106.83 38.35
N GLY A 81 1.89 107.56 39.42
CA GLY A 81 2.59 108.85 39.34
C GLY A 81 1.72 110.06 38.96
N GLY A 82 0.40 110.03 39.21
CA GLY A 82 -0.50 111.14 38.90
C GLY A 82 -0.10 112.50 39.48
N TRP A 83 -0.44 113.57 38.74
CA TRP A 83 -0.26 114.97 39.13
C TRP A 83 1.20 115.33 39.43
N ARG A 84 2.09 115.10 38.44
CA ARG A 84 3.56 115.29 38.57
C ARG A 84 4.18 114.38 39.64
N ASN A 85 3.76 113.11 39.66
CA ASN A 85 4.24 112.12 40.60
C ASN A 85 3.95 112.45 42.07
N GLN A 86 2.77 112.98 42.38
CA GLN A 86 2.36 113.23 43.77
C GLN A 86 1.60 112.06 44.37
N TRP A 87 0.95 111.22 43.56
CA TRP A 87 0.18 110.07 44.05
C TRP A 87 0.10 108.95 43.01
N SER A 88 -0.13 107.73 43.48
CA SER A 88 -0.59 106.61 42.64
C SER A 88 -1.89 106.05 43.23
N ALA A 89 -2.78 105.54 42.39
CA ALA A 89 -4.08 105.04 42.83
C ALA A 89 -4.62 103.85 42.03
N ILE A 90 -5.39 102.99 42.69
CA ILE A 90 -6.35 102.08 42.06
C ILE A 90 -7.74 102.64 42.37
N ARG A 91 -8.57 102.81 41.34
CA ARG A 91 -9.93 103.35 41.48
C ARG A 91 -10.92 102.65 40.56
N ARG A 92 -12.21 102.66 40.93
CA ARG A 92 -13.30 102.19 40.06
C ARG A 92 -14.13 103.39 39.59
N ARG A 93 -14.40 103.43 38.29
CA ARG A 93 -15.30 104.41 37.68
C ARG A 93 -16.73 103.87 37.78
N LYS A 94 -17.58 104.50 38.60
CA LYS A 94 -19.03 104.27 38.65
C LYS A 94 -19.70 105.60 38.22
N GLN A 95 -20.74 105.53 37.38
CA GLN A 95 -21.43 106.72 36.85
C GLN A 95 -21.67 107.78 37.94
N GLY A 96 -20.96 108.91 37.85
CA GLY A 96 -21.37 110.15 38.51
C GLY A 96 -21.11 110.31 40.02
N THR A 97 -19.91 109.98 40.52
CA THR A 97 -19.29 110.33 41.84
C THR A 97 -19.33 109.28 42.96
N ASN A 98 -18.16 108.67 43.21
CA ASN A 98 -17.47 108.47 44.49
C ASN A 98 -16.30 107.52 44.24
N TRP A 99 -15.08 108.04 44.33
CA TRP A 99 -13.86 107.29 44.09
C TRP A 99 -13.57 106.39 45.32
N ALA A 100 -13.58 105.07 45.16
CA ALA A 100 -12.93 104.19 46.12
C ALA A 100 -11.44 104.15 45.74
N GLU A 101 -10.58 104.76 46.55
CA GLU A 101 -9.18 105.02 46.21
C GLU A 101 -8.24 104.48 47.29
N VAL A 102 -7.17 103.80 46.88
CA VAL A 102 -5.97 103.57 47.71
C VAL A 102 -4.86 104.44 47.15
N ARG A 103 -4.32 105.38 47.94
CA ARG A 103 -3.22 106.28 47.53
C ARG A 103 -1.88 105.85 48.11
N THR A 104 -0.83 105.93 47.30
CA THR A 104 0.57 105.81 47.75
C THR A 104 1.41 107.00 47.25
N GLU A 105 2.50 107.32 47.96
CA GLU A 105 3.43 108.40 47.57
C GLU A 105 4.07 108.14 46.20
N GLY A 106 4.50 109.20 45.50
CA GLY A 106 4.89 109.15 44.08
C GLY A 106 6.07 108.23 43.73
N ILE A 107 5.87 107.33 42.77
CA ILE A 107 6.82 106.25 42.39
C ILE A 107 7.54 106.50 41.06
N MET A 108 7.06 107.43 40.24
CA MET A 108 7.47 107.66 38.85
C MET A 108 8.53 108.75 38.63
N TRP A 109 8.76 109.70 39.54
CA TRP A 109 9.68 110.82 39.28
C TRP A 109 11.10 110.32 38.98
N SER A 110 11.63 110.78 37.86
CA SER A 110 13.00 110.55 37.43
C SER A 110 13.45 111.78 36.62
N PRO A 111 14.64 112.35 36.89
CA PRO A 111 15.17 113.47 36.10
C PRO A 111 15.50 113.07 34.64
N THR A 112 15.63 111.77 34.36
CA THR A 112 15.80 111.20 33.01
C THR A 112 14.64 110.24 32.69
N PRO A 113 14.08 110.26 31.47
CA PRO A 113 13.06 109.29 31.09
C PRO A 113 13.71 107.91 30.91
N GLU A 114 13.48 107.01 31.86
CA GLU A 114 13.89 105.60 31.83
C GLU A 114 12.67 104.68 31.90
N TYR A 115 12.79 103.45 31.41
CA TYR A 115 11.71 102.47 31.52
C TYR A 115 11.62 101.97 32.96
N LYS A 116 10.46 102.18 33.60
CA LYS A 116 10.10 101.53 34.85
C LYS A 116 9.24 100.31 34.54
N SER A 117 9.46 99.24 35.28
CA SER A 117 8.81 97.95 35.05
C SER A 117 7.84 97.67 36.19
N PHE A 118 6.59 97.36 35.87
CA PHE A 118 5.53 97.12 36.82
C PHE A 118 4.80 95.82 36.47
N TRP A 119 4.11 95.26 37.45
CA TRP A 119 3.19 94.16 37.25
C TRP A 119 1.84 94.50 37.86
N ILE A 120 0.77 94.02 37.23
CA ILE A 120 -0.60 94.12 37.71
C ILE A 120 -1.16 92.70 37.74
N SER A 121 -1.81 92.33 38.83
CA SER A 121 -2.59 91.09 38.89
C SER A 121 -3.98 91.38 39.43
N TRP A 122 -4.95 90.57 39.02
CA TRP A 122 -6.30 90.59 39.57
C TRP A 122 -6.77 89.16 39.86
N SER A 123 -7.54 88.98 40.93
CA SER A 123 -8.15 87.69 41.28
C SER A 123 -9.61 87.62 40.86
N SER A 124 -10.15 86.40 40.75
CA SER A 124 -11.60 86.19 40.52
C SER A 124 -12.45 86.70 41.70
N ALA A 125 -11.82 86.93 42.85
CA ALA A 125 -12.42 87.49 44.05
C ALA A 125 -12.36 89.03 44.11
N GLY A 126 -11.89 89.72 43.06
CA GLY A 126 -11.93 91.19 42.97
C GLY A 126 -10.74 91.95 43.54
N THR A 127 -9.67 91.26 43.94
CA THR A 127 -8.44 91.92 44.42
C THR A 127 -7.58 92.34 43.24
N ILE A 128 -7.25 93.62 43.14
CA ILE A 128 -6.29 94.20 42.18
C ILE A 128 -5.03 94.59 42.94
N SER A 129 -3.89 94.13 42.44
CA SER A 129 -2.57 94.39 43.01
C SER A 129 -1.64 94.97 41.96
N VAL A 130 -0.84 95.96 42.34
CA VAL A 130 0.19 96.60 41.50
C VAL A 130 1.51 96.58 42.25
N GLY A 131 2.56 96.06 41.60
CA GLY A 131 3.90 95.96 42.17
C GLY A 131 4.99 96.39 41.19
N LYS A 132 6.22 96.55 41.71
CA LYS A 132 7.40 96.78 40.87
C LYS A 132 7.92 95.45 40.37
N PHE A 133 8.42 95.43 39.13
CA PHE A 133 9.01 94.22 38.56
C PHE A 133 10.23 93.76 39.37
N GLY A 134 10.25 92.48 39.76
CA GLY A 134 11.28 91.89 40.62
C GLY A 134 10.95 91.91 42.11
N GLU A 135 9.90 92.62 42.52
CA GLU A 135 9.36 92.59 43.88
C GLU A 135 8.10 91.72 43.92
N THR A 136 8.00 90.82 44.90
CA THR A 136 6.81 89.98 45.11
C THR A 136 5.67 90.75 45.77
N ASP A 137 6.01 91.79 46.54
CA ASP A 137 5.05 92.60 47.25
C ASP A 137 4.46 93.69 46.35
N SER A 138 3.13 93.83 46.40
CA SER A 138 2.44 94.91 45.73
C SER A 138 2.57 96.19 46.54
N PHE A 139 2.98 97.29 45.90
CA PHE A 139 2.97 98.60 46.54
C PHE A 139 1.57 99.24 46.53
N MET A 140 0.66 98.84 45.64
CA MET A 140 -0.76 99.18 45.72
C MET A 140 -1.60 97.91 45.67
N ARG A 141 -2.58 97.82 46.56
CA ARG A 141 -3.52 96.70 46.59
C ARG A 141 -4.89 97.18 47.03
N TRP A 142 -5.91 96.76 46.31
CA TRP A 142 -7.29 97.08 46.62
C TRP A 142 -8.21 95.91 46.26
N THR A 143 -9.18 95.60 47.10
CA THR A 143 -10.18 94.56 46.84
C THR A 143 -11.53 95.22 46.65
N ASP A 144 -12.12 95.05 45.48
CA ASP A 144 -13.48 95.51 45.21
C ASP A 144 -14.48 94.55 45.88
N PRO A 145 -15.35 95.03 46.78
CA PRO A 145 -16.41 94.21 47.37
C PRO A 145 -17.47 93.76 46.34
N ASP A 146 -17.53 94.38 45.16
CA ASP A 146 -18.46 94.08 44.07
C ASP A 146 -17.71 93.98 42.73
N PRO A 147 -16.95 92.89 42.50
CA PRO A 147 -16.00 92.81 41.40
C PRO A 147 -16.64 92.81 40.01
N VAL A 148 -16.02 93.53 39.08
CA VAL A 148 -16.37 93.56 37.66
C VAL A 148 -15.47 92.57 36.91
N SER A 149 -16.03 91.87 35.93
CA SER A 149 -15.24 91.03 35.02
C SER A 149 -14.25 91.89 34.23
N ILE A 150 -12.97 91.54 34.29
CA ILE A 150 -11.92 92.18 33.49
C ILE A 150 -11.71 91.32 32.25
N SER A 151 -11.86 91.89 31.05
CA SER A 151 -11.63 91.18 29.78
C SER A 151 -10.67 91.90 28.85
N TYR A 152 -10.46 93.21 29.06
CA TYR A 152 -9.61 94.06 28.24
C TYR A 152 -8.76 94.98 29.12
N VAL A 153 -7.53 95.25 28.66
CA VAL A 153 -6.60 96.19 29.29
C VAL A 153 -6.36 97.36 28.33
N GLY A 154 -6.70 98.55 28.79
CA GLY A 154 -6.41 99.82 28.14
C GLY A 154 -5.19 100.50 28.78
N TYR A 155 -4.43 101.25 27.99
CA TYR A 155 -3.25 101.98 28.46
C TYR A 155 -3.19 103.40 27.88
N SER A 156 -2.71 104.37 28.68
CA SER A 156 -2.52 105.78 28.32
C SER A 156 -1.41 106.42 29.17
N THR A 157 -0.81 107.54 28.70
CA THR A 157 0.20 108.32 29.45
C THR A 157 -0.34 109.64 30.01
N GLY A 158 -1.66 109.83 30.02
CA GLY A 158 -2.32 111.02 30.57
C GLY A 158 -2.13 112.29 29.73
N TYR A 159 -2.91 113.33 30.04
CA TYR A 159 -2.98 114.54 29.23
C TYR A 159 -1.62 115.27 29.12
N GLY A 160 -1.13 115.43 27.88
CA GLY A 160 0.02 116.29 27.57
C GLY A 160 1.42 115.67 27.69
N TYR A 161 1.55 114.37 27.96
CA TYR A 161 2.86 113.69 28.08
C TYR A 161 2.99 112.50 27.13
N SER A 162 4.14 112.40 26.46
CA SER A 162 4.49 111.26 25.60
C SER A 162 5.23 110.17 26.39
N GLY A 163 4.89 108.90 26.15
CA GLY A 163 5.62 107.77 26.69
C GLY A 163 5.55 106.51 25.81
N SER A 164 6.38 105.52 26.14
CA SER A 164 6.47 104.25 25.42
C SER A 164 6.23 103.05 26.33
N TRP A 165 5.48 102.06 25.83
CA TRP A 165 5.08 100.84 26.53
C TRP A 165 5.79 99.64 25.92
N LYS A 166 6.09 98.63 26.74
CA LYS A 166 6.69 97.37 26.31
C LYS A 166 5.96 96.21 26.99
N PHE A 167 5.34 95.34 26.19
CA PHE A 167 4.62 94.16 26.64
C PHE A 167 5.41 92.90 26.27
N CYS A 168 5.69 92.01 27.22
CA CYS A 168 6.47 90.79 26.97
C CYS A 168 5.61 89.55 27.22
N ASP A 169 5.53 88.65 26.22
CA ASP A 169 4.97 87.30 26.35
C ASP A 169 6.10 86.28 26.54
N TYR A 170 5.84 85.22 27.30
CA TYR A 170 6.82 84.17 27.57
C TYR A 170 6.23 82.84 27.14
N ASN A 171 6.70 82.29 26.02
CA ASN A 171 6.09 81.08 25.46
C ASN A 171 6.42 79.84 26.31
N GLU A 172 5.49 79.41 27.17
CA GLU A 172 5.70 78.29 28.08
C GLU A 172 5.84 76.96 27.34
N CYS A 173 5.15 76.79 26.20
CA CYS A 173 5.23 75.58 25.38
C CYS A 173 6.63 75.38 24.76
N SER A 174 7.25 76.47 24.30
CA SER A 174 8.60 76.41 23.71
C SER A 174 9.69 76.19 24.76
N ARG A 175 9.35 76.44 26.02
CA ARG A 175 10.26 76.39 27.15
C ARG A 175 10.00 75.20 28.06
N ASN A 176 9.00 74.38 27.73
CA ASN A 176 8.63 73.16 28.42
C ASN A 176 8.31 73.41 29.91
N THR A 177 7.63 74.52 30.19
CA THR A 177 7.18 74.93 31.53
C THR A 177 5.65 74.98 31.64
N ASP A 178 4.94 74.34 30.71
CA ASP A 178 3.48 74.39 30.57
C ASP A 178 2.73 73.31 31.38
N ASP A 179 3.41 72.29 31.91
CA ASP A 179 2.79 71.17 32.63
C ASP A 179 1.60 70.49 31.88
N CYS A 180 1.46 70.64 30.57
CA CYS A 180 0.39 69.99 29.82
C CYS A 180 0.70 68.50 29.67
N GLN A 181 -0.30 67.63 29.92
CA GLN A 181 -0.10 66.19 29.75
C GLN A 181 0.16 65.80 28.29
N HIS A 182 -0.57 66.42 27.35
CA HIS A 182 -0.41 66.17 25.91
C HIS A 182 0.10 67.44 25.21
N ASN A 183 -0.78 68.22 24.57
CA ASN A 183 -0.37 69.31 23.70
C ASN A 183 -0.51 70.67 24.41
N CYS A 184 0.53 71.49 24.37
CA CYS A 184 0.49 72.89 24.80
C CYS A 184 0.22 73.82 23.62
N VAL A 185 -0.66 74.80 23.81
CA VAL A 185 -0.93 75.88 22.86
C VAL A 185 -0.60 77.21 23.53
N ASN A 186 0.44 77.89 23.04
CA ASN A 186 0.85 79.19 23.57
C ASN A 186 -0.21 80.24 23.26
N THR A 187 -0.50 81.08 24.23
CA THR A 187 -1.35 82.26 24.07
C THR A 187 -0.58 83.48 24.55
N LEU A 188 -0.98 84.69 24.18
CA LEU A 188 -0.31 85.87 24.71
C LEU A 188 -0.52 85.91 26.23
N GLY A 189 0.55 86.03 27.02
CA GLY A 189 0.53 86.11 28.48
C GLY A 189 0.20 84.82 29.24
N SER A 190 -0.02 83.69 28.55
CA SER A 190 -0.35 82.40 29.17
C SER A 190 -0.32 81.24 28.15
N TYR A 191 -0.76 80.03 28.53
CA TYR A 191 -0.92 78.89 27.62
C TYR A 191 -2.20 78.11 27.96
N ARG A 192 -2.64 77.24 27.04
CA ARG A 192 -3.70 76.26 27.32
C ARG A 192 -3.33 74.86 26.84
N CYS A 193 -3.80 73.85 27.55
CA CYS A 193 -3.58 72.45 27.18
C CYS A 193 -4.70 71.92 26.30
N THR A 194 -4.34 71.06 25.34
CA THR A 194 -5.25 70.31 24.48
C THR A 194 -4.82 68.85 24.42
N CYS A 195 -5.75 67.96 24.08
CA CYS A 195 -5.51 66.52 24.10
C CYS A 195 -5.32 65.96 22.69
N TRP A 196 -4.59 64.84 22.57
CA TRP A 196 -4.58 64.04 21.35
C TRP A 196 -5.99 63.56 20.99
N ASN A 197 -6.20 63.24 19.71
CA ASN A 197 -7.45 62.61 19.27
C ASN A 197 -7.70 61.32 20.09
N GLY A 198 -8.96 61.08 20.47
CA GLY A 198 -9.33 59.98 21.36
C GLY A 198 -9.23 60.31 22.86
N TYR A 199 -8.82 61.53 23.22
CA TYR A 199 -8.75 61.98 24.61
C TYR A 199 -9.54 63.27 24.81
N ARG A 200 -10.11 63.44 26.00
CA ARG A 200 -10.78 64.68 26.42
C ARG A 200 -10.05 65.34 27.58
N LEU A 201 -10.09 66.66 27.62
CA LEU A 201 -9.48 67.43 28.71
C LEU A 201 -10.29 67.22 30.00
N SER A 202 -9.60 66.81 31.05
CA SER A 202 -10.12 66.69 32.41
C SER A 202 -9.48 67.76 33.27
N GLY A 203 -10.25 68.77 33.66
CA GLY A 203 -9.73 69.99 34.27
C GLY A 203 -9.07 70.92 33.23
N SER A 204 -7.90 71.47 33.55
CA SER A 204 -7.18 72.41 32.67
C SER A 204 -5.87 71.88 32.08
N LYS A 205 -5.32 70.76 32.59
CA LYS A 205 -3.99 70.25 32.21
C LYS A 205 -3.92 68.76 31.84
N SER A 206 -4.85 67.95 32.34
CA SER A 206 -4.81 66.49 32.20
C SER A 206 -5.76 66.00 31.12
N CYS A 207 -5.38 64.92 30.44
CA CYS A 207 -6.13 64.29 29.37
C CYS A 207 -6.55 62.89 29.80
N VAL A 208 -7.85 62.62 29.75
CA VAL A 208 -8.41 61.30 30.03
C VAL A 208 -8.90 60.68 28.73
N ASP A 209 -8.68 59.38 28.63
CA ASP A 209 -9.13 58.58 27.51
C ASP A 209 -10.64 58.69 27.31
N ILE A 210 -11.08 58.79 26.06
CA ILE A 210 -12.49 58.72 25.71
C ILE A 210 -12.82 57.26 25.53
N ASP A 211 -13.46 56.64 26.52
CA ASP A 211 -13.97 55.28 26.36
C ASP A 211 -15.17 55.28 25.40
N GLU A 212 -14.93 54.96 24.13
CA GLU A 212 -15.99 54.94 23.12
C GLU A 212 -17.00 53.80 23.35
N CYS A 213 -16.57 52.72 24.00
CA CYS A 213 -17.42 51.56 24.33
C CYS A 213 -18.43 51.95 25.42
N SER A 214 -17.99 52.62 26.48
CA SER A 214 -18.87 53.09 27.55
C SER A 214 -19.83 54.20 27.08
N ARG A 215 -19.47 54.90 26.00
CA ARG A 215 -20.27 55.99 25.43
C ARG A 215 -21.21 55.54 24.29
N ASN A 216 -21.17 54.27 23.89
CA ASN A 216 -21.91 53.71 22.75
C ASN A 216 -21.68 54.49 21.45
N THR A 217 -20.46 54.97 21.22
CA THR A 217 -20.06 55.69 20.00
C THR A 217 -19.11 54.87 19.12
N ASP A 218 -18.82 53.64 19.51
CA ASP A 218 -17.89 52.72 18.84
C ASP A 218 -18.43 52.17 17.51
N GLY A 219 -19.75 51.93 17.41
CA GLY A 219 -20.34 51.38 16.19
C GLY A 219 -19.84 49.97 15.83
N CYS A 220 -19.37 49.19 16.80
CA CYS A 220 -19.04 47.79 16.63
C CYS A 220 -20.32 46.94 16.51
N GLN A 221 -20.33 45.96 15.59
CA GLN A 221 -21.49 45.06 15.44
C GLN A 221 -21.67 44.16 16.67
N HIS A 222 -20.58 43.67 17.25
CA HIS A 222 -20.59 42.75 18.39
C HIS A 222 -20.00 43.41 19.64
N ASN A 223 -18.70 43.22 19.88
CA ASN A 223 -18.07 43.64 21.13
C ASN A 223 -17.12 44.81 20.85
N CYS A 224 -17.08 45.76 21.76
CA CYS A 224 -16.12 46.86 21.74
C CYS A 224 -15.08 46.64 22.84
N VAL A 225 -13.80 46.87 22.54
CA VAL A 225 -12.71 46.87 23.50
C VAL A 225 -12.06 48.24 23.46
N ASN A 226 -12.17 48.98 24.57
CA ASN A 226 -11.56 50.28 24.71
C ASN A 226 -10.04 50.16 24.80
N THR A 227 -9.32 51.07 24.17
CA THR A 227 -7.86 51.15 24.18
C THR A 227 -7.44 52.59 24.41
N TYR A 228 -6.20 52.82 24.85
CA TYR A 228 -5.75 54.19 25.06
C TYR A 228 -5.70 54.97 23.74
N GLY A 229 -6.57 55.98 23.61
CA GLY A 229 -6.73 56.88 22.48
C GLY A 229 -7.58 56.37 21.32
N SER A 230 -8.24 55.20 21.47
CA SER A 230 -9.04 54.57 20.41
C SER A 230 -9.84 53.38 20.97
N TYR A 231 -10.55 52.68 20.10
CA TYR A 231 -11.18 51.40 20.41
C TYR A 231 -10.96 50.41 19.27
N ARG A 232 -11.21 49.13 19.54
CA ARG A 232 -11.29 48.12 18.50
C ARG A 232 -12.51 47.22 18.70
N CYS A 233 -13.08 46.80 17.58
CA CYS A 233 -14.17 45.85 17.58
C CYS A 233 -13.65 44.42 17.60
N THR A 234 -14.32 43.56 18.35
CA THR A 234 -14.08 42.11 18.37
C THR A 234 -15.40 41.37 18.17
N CYS A 235 -15.29 40.14 17.67
CA CYS A 235 -16.45 39.31 17.36
C CYS A 235 -16.72 38.30 18.47
N ARG A 236 -18.00 37.92 18.63
CA ARG A 236 -18.39 36.75 19.43
C ARG A 236 -17.81 35.48 18.80
N ASN A 237 -17.66 34.42 19.59
CA ASN A 237 -17.21 33.11 19.10
C ASN A 237 -18.08 32.63 17.93
N GLY A 238 -17.46 32.04 16.91
CA GLY A 238 -18.12 31.65 15.64
C GLY A 238 -18.20 32.76 14.59
N TYR A 239 -17.60 33.92 14.84
CA TYR A 239 -17.58 35.03 13.90
C TYR A 239 -16.17 35.62 13.77
N GLN A 240 -15.81 36.05 12.57
CA GLN A 240 -14.55 36.72 12.25
C GLN A 240 -14.80 38.17 11.85
N LEU A 241 -13.85 39.04 12.18
CA LEU A 241 -13.95 40.47 11.87
C LEU A 241 -13.80 40.67 10.35
N SER A 242 -14.84 41.24 9.74
CA SER A 242 -14.89 41.64 8.34
C SER A 242 -14.75 43.15 8.27
N GLY A 243 -13.56 43.62 7.89
CA GLY A 243 -13.19 45.04 7.98
C GLY A 243 -12.80 45.41 9.42
N SER A 244 -13.26 46.55 9.91
CA SER A 244 -12.92 47.07 11.25
C SER A 244 -14.06 47.04 12.26
N ARG A 245 -15.31 46.78 11.83
CA ARG A 245 -16.51 46.91 12.68
C ARG A 245 -17.54 45.78 12.56
N TYR A 246 -17.55 45.07 11.44
CA TYR A 246 -18.55 44.04 11.16
C TYR A 246 -18.00 42.65 11.42
N CYS A 247 -18.88 41.75 11.80
CA CYS A 247 -18.57 40.36 12.11
C CYS A 247 -19.34 39.48 11.13
N ARG A 248 -18.61 38.71 10.33
CA ARG A 248 -19.19 37.66 9.49
C ARG A 248 -19.07 36.34 10.20
N GLU A 249 -20.06 35.50 10.02
CA GLU A 249 -20.07 34.13 10.54
C GLU A 249 -18.90 33.34 9.92
N ILE A 250 -18.32 32.42 10.69
CA ILE A 250 -17.24 31.54 10.23
C ILE A 250 -17.86 30.25 9.74
N ASN A 251 -17.91 30.07 8.42
CA ASN A 251 -18.35 28.80 7.86
C ASN A 251 -17.32 27.69 8.15
N GLU A 252 -17.60 26.87 9.17
CA GLU A 252 -16.72 25.78 9.58
C GLU A 252 -16.71 24.62 8.56
N CYS A 253 -17.77 24.49 7.76
CA CYS A 253 -17.87 23.52 6.67
C CYS A 253 -16.94 23.81 5.49
N ALA A 254 -16.41 25.04 5.34
CA ALA A 254 -15.48 25.39 4.24
C ALA A 254 -14.19 24.55 4.25
N SER A 255 -13.83 23.97 5.39
CA SER A 255 -12.68 23.07 5.56
C SER A 255 -12.95 21.61 5.15
N ASN A 256 -14.18 21.28 4.74
CA ASN A 256 -14.65 19.93 4.46
C ASN A 256 -14.36 18.93 5.60
N PRO A 257 -14.82 19.19 6.84
CA PRO A 257 -14.47 18.36 7.99
C PRO A 257 -15.14 16.97 7.98
N CYS A 258 -16.28 16.82 7.30
CA CYS A 258 -17.04 15.57 7.23
C CYS A 258 -16.41 14.58 6.24
N ARG A 259 -16.08 13.37 6.73
CA ARG A 259 -15.47 12.32 5.92
C ARG A 259 -16.52 11.39 5.29
N ASN A 260 -16.07 10.50 4.41
CA ASN A 260 -16.86 9.40 3.84
C ASN A 260 -18.19 9.85 3.21
N GLY A 261 -18.16 11.02 2.55
CA GLY A 261 -19.31 11.58 1.85
C GLY A 261 -20.42 12.11 2.77
N GLY A 262 -20.15 12.29 4.07
CA GLY A 262 -21.08 12.92 5.01
C GLY A 262 -21.37 14.39 4.64
N ALA A 263 -22.62 14.82 4.80
CA ALA A 263 -23.02 16.18 4.50
C ALA A 263 -22.72 17.11 5.69
N CYS A 264 -21.99 18.20 5.44
CA CYS A 264 -21.68 19.18 6.48
C CYS A 264 -22.81 20.21 6.62
N ARG A 265 -23.24 20.45 7.85
CA ARG A 265 -24.13 21.56 8.22
C ARG A 265 -23.38 22.54 9.10
N ASP A 266 -23.33 23.76 8.61
CA ASP A 266 -22.76 24.92 9.29
C ASP A 266 -23.73 25.38 10.39
N LEU A 267 -23.22 25.58 11.61
CA LEU A 267 -23.99 26.05 12.76
C LEU A 267 -23.25 27.21 13.40
N THR A 268 -23.93 28.03 14.20
CA THR A 268 -23.25 29.12 14.89
C THR A 268 -22.16 28.57 15.83
N ASN A 269 -20.88 28.89 15.55
CA ASN A 269 -19.71 28.50 16.35
C ASN A 269 -19.43 26.98 16.39
N SER A 270 -19.96 26.21 15.43
CA SER A 270 -19.74 24.76 15.35
C SER A 270 -20.24 24.21 14.02
N TYR A 271 -19.95 22.95 13.74
CA TYR A 271 -20.56 22.25 12.61
C TYR A 271 -21.10 20.90 13.05
N ARG A 272 -21.98 20.34 12.21
CA ARG A 272 -22.49 18.97 12.34
C ARG A 272 -22.27 18.24 11.03
N CYS A 273 -21.80 17.00 11.12
CA CYS A 273 -21.81 16.09 9.99
C CYS A 273 -23.02 15.16 10.04
N ASP A 274 -23.79 15.13 8.96
CA ASP A 274 -24.80 14.11 8.73
C ASP A 274 -24.15 12.95 7.99
N CYS A 275 -23.87 11.88 8.73
CA CYS A 275 -23.19 10.71 8.19
C CYS A 275 -24.11 9.91 7.27
N ARG A 276 -23.52 9.41 6.16
CA ARG A 276 -24.19 8.41 5.31
C ARG A 276 -24.37 7.11 6.08
N PRO A 277 -25.33 6.25 5.68
CA PRO A 277 -25.42 4.88 6.19
C PRO A 277 -24.06 4.18 6.12
N GLY A 278 -23.73 3.38 7.13
CA GLY A 278 -22.41 2.76 7.29
C GLY A 278 -21.38 3.56 8.09
N TRP A 279 -21.66 4.84 8.42
CA TRP A 279 -20.69 5.70 9.10
C TRP A 279 -21.22 6.30 10.41
N ARG A 280 -20.31 6.56 11.35
CA ARG A 280 -20.57 7.26 12.61
C ARG A 280 -19.38 8.11 13.08
N GLY A 281 -19.54 8.72 14.25
CA GLY A 281 -18.58 9.65 14.85
C GLY A 281 -18.81 11.09 14.39
N THR A 282 -18.18 12.05 15.08
CA THR A 282 -18.44 13.49 14.90
C THR A 282 -18.26 13.95 13.45
N ASN A 283 -17.20 13.44 12.80
CA ASN A 283 -16.83 13.73 11.42
C ASN A 283 -17.05 12.54 10.45
N CYS A 284 -17.92 11.58 10.79
CA CYS A 284 -18.19 10.38 9.97
C CYS A 284 -16.94 9.54 9.64
N GLN A 285 -16.00 9.46 10.59
CA GLN A 285 -14.68 8.85 10.42
C GLN A 285 -14.62 7.41 10.93
N LEU A 286 -15.64 7.01 11.70
CA LEU A 286 -15.72 5.69 12.27
C LEU A 286 -16.70 4.88 11.43
N ASP A 287 -16.27 3.70 11.06
CA ASP A 287 -17.11 2.70 10.42
C ASP A 287 -18.15 2.15 11.42
N ASN A 288 -19.36 1.90 10.93
CA ASN A 288 -20.36 1.15 11.68
C ASN A 288 -20.09 -0.33 11.50
N ASN A 289 -20.01 -1.07 12.60
CA ASN A 289 -19.93 -2.52 12.50
C ASN A 289 -21.37 -3.08 12.48
N GLU A 290 -21.92 -3.32 11.30
CA GLU A 290 -23.29 -3.85 11.17
C GLU A 290 -23.41 -5.28 11.72
N CYS A 291 -22.31 -6.05 11.72
CA CYS A 291 -22.28 -7.41 12.25
C CYS A 291 -22.46 -7.48 13.77
N SER A 292 -22.21 -6.39 14.48
CA SER A 292 -22.35 -6.35 15.94
C SER A 292 -23.80 -6.47 16.42
N ASN A 293 -24.78 -6.19 15.56
CA ASN A 293 -26.20 -6.28 15.88
C ASN A 293 -26.86 -7.38 15.05
N ASN A 294 -27.39 -8.41 15.73
CA ASN A 294 -28.12 -9.52 15.11
C ASN A 294 -27.40 -10.11 13.87
N ASN A 295 -26.06 -10.21 13.94
CA ASN A 295 -25.22 -10.73 12.86
C ASN A 295 -25.44 -10.02 11.51
N GLY A 296 -25.76 -8.71 11.49
CA GLY A 296 -26.10 -7.98 10.26
C GLY A 296 -27.36 -8.48 9.55
N GLY A 297 -28.12 -9.39 10.17
CA GLY A 297 -29.20 -10.15 9.55
C GLY A 297 -28.74 -11.24 8.57
N CYS A 298 -27.47 -11.65 8.62
CA CYS A 298 -26.94 -12.77 7.86
C CYS A 298 -27.35 -14.10 8.51
N GLU A 299 -27.72 -15.09 7.69
CA GLU A 299 -28.07 -16.44 8.16
C GLU A 299 -26.87 -17.16 8.80
N HIS A 300 -25.71 -17.12 8.13
CA HIS A 300 -24.48 -17.74 8.61
C HIS A 300 -23.51 -16.71 9.18
N ASN A 301 -22.58 -16.20 8.37
CA ASN A 301 -21.50 -15.36 8.83
C ASN A 301 -21.70 -13.93 8.31
N CYS A 302 -21.45 -12.94 9.16
CA CYS A 302 -21.39 -11.54 8.77
C CYS A 302 -19.94 -11.06 8.79
N VAL A 303 -19.52 -10.42 7.71
CA VAL A 303 -18.20 -9.80 7.59
C VAL A 303 -18.39 -8.30 7.47
N ASN A 304 -17.89 -7.57 8.46
CA ASN A 304 -17.91 -6.12 8.44
C ASN A 304 -16.88 -5.59 7.45
N THR A 305 -17.28 -4.66 6.59
CA THR A 305 -16.43 -4.07 5.56
C THR A 305 -16.40 -2.56 5.73
N TYR A 306 -15.46 -1.86 5.09
CA TYR A 306 -15.34 -0.42 5.26
C TYR A 306 -16.54 0.31 4.61
N GLY A 307 -17.45 0.84 5.44
CA GLY A 307 -18.67 1.54 5.06
C GLY A 307 -19.88 0.66 4.80
N SER A 308 -19.78 -0.66 5.03
CA SER A 308 -20.86 -1.62 4.76
C SER A 308 -20.57 -2.98 5.40
N TYR A 309 -21.35 -4.00 5.04
CA TYR A 309 -21.09 -5.37 5.45
C TYR A 309 -21.56 -6.34 4.37
N GLN A 310 -21.05 -7.56 4.41
CA GLN A 310 -21.48 -8.64 3.53
C GLN A 310 -21.70 -9.92 4.32
N CYS A 311 -22.67 -10.71 3.89
CA CYS A 311 -22.92 -12.03 4.43
C CYS A 311 -22.08 -13.05 3.66
N THR A 312 -21.51 -14.00 4.38
CA THR A 312 -20.83 -15.17 3.80
C THR A 312 -21.43 -16.44 4.38
N CYS A 313 -21.36 -17.51 3.60
CA CYS A 313 -21.83 -18.82 4.00
C CYS A 313 -20.69 -19.63 4.63
N ARG A 314 -21.06 -20.67 5.40
CA ARG A 314 -20.10 -21.68 5.86
C ARG A 314 -19.72 -22.56 4.66
N ASP A 315 -18.61 -23.28 4.78
CA ASP A 315 -18.17 -24.22 3.76
C ASP A 315 -19.29 -25.22 3.43
N GLY A 316 -19.48 -25.52 2.14
CA GLY A 316 -20.57 -26.34 1.62
C GLY A 316 -21.90 -25.62 1.41
N TYR A 317 -21.92 -24.29 1.54
CA TYR A 317 -23.13 -23.49 1.31
C TYR A 317 -22.84 -22.33 0.37
N GLN A 318 -23.78 -22.06 -0.53
CA GLN A 318 -23.77 -20.93 -1.45
C GLN A 318 -24.78 -19.85 -1.03
N ILE A 319 -24.45 -18.59 -1.31
CA ILE A 319 -25.31 -17.45 -0.96
C ILE A 319 -26.48 -17.33 -1.94
N ILE A 320 -27.70 -17.28 -1.41
CA ILE A 320 -28.91 -16.95 -2.17
C ILE A 320 -29.41 -15.56 -1.76
N GLY A 321 -29.53 -14.69 -2.76
CA GLY A 321 -29.81 -13.28 -2.56
C GLY A 321 -28.60 -12.57 -1.97
N SER A 322 -28.72 -12.04 -0.75
CA SER A 322 -27.63 -11.29 -0.08
C SER A 322 -27.44 -11.65 1.39
N ARG A 323 -28.23 -12.59 1.93
CA ARG A 323 -28.25 -12.90 3.38
C ARG A 323 -28.46 -14.36 3.73
N TYR A 324 -28.99 -15.15 2.79
CA TYR A 324 -29.36 -16.53 3.02
C TYR A 324 -28.36 -17.48 2.38
N CYS A 325 -28.25 -18.67 2.94
CA CYS A 325 -27.33 -19.69 2.52
C CYS A 325 -28.11 -20.97 2.24
N THR A 326 -27.85 -21.59 1.09
CA THR A 326 -28.34 -22.94 0.81
C THR A 326 -27.17 -23.86 0.61
N GLU A 327 -27.40 -25.11 0.93
CA GLU A 327 -26.47 -26.20 0.64
C GLU A 327 -26.10 -26.16 -0.88
N HIS A 328 -24.83 -26.42 -1.19
CA HIS A 328 -24.32 -26.46 -2.56
C HIS A 328 -24.24 -27.92 -3.02
N ASP A 329 -25.25 -28.37 -3.77
CA ASP A 329 -25.28 -29.75 -4.28
C ASP A 329 -24.14 -29.98 -5.29
N GLU A 330 -23.04 -30.59 -4.83
CA GLU A 330 -21.90 -30.86 -5.71
C GLU A 330 -22.21 -31.96 -6.75
N CYS A 331 -23.28 -32.73 -6.55
CA CYS A 331 -23.71 -33.77 -7.49
C CYS A 331 -24.38 -33.22 -8.75
N ASP A 332 -24.83 -31.95 -8.76
CA ASP A 332 -25.37 -31.29 -9.95
C ASP A 332 -24.37 -31.28 -11.13
N SER A 333 -23.08 -31.30 -10.82
CA SER A 333 -22.00 -31.36 -11.82
C SER A 333 -21.77 -32.74 -12.44
N ASN A 334 -22.46 -33.78 -11.96
CA ASN A 334 -22.25 -35.19 -12.30
C ASN A 334 -20.79 -35.64 -12.16
N PRO A 335 -20.17 -35.52 -10.97
CA PRO A 335 -18.74 -35.75 -10.79
C PRO A 335 -18.34 -37.24 -10.79
N CYS A 336 -19.28 -38.17 -10.58
CA CYS A 336 -18.98 -39.61 -10.53
C CYS A 336 -18.91 -40.23 -11.93
N HIS A 337 -17.76 -40.79 -12.28
CA HIS A 337 -17.51 -41.48 -13.54
C HIS A 337 -18.05 -42.93 -13.52
N ASN A 338 -18.03 -43.58 -14.70
CA ASN A 338 -18.35 -45.00 -14.88
C ASN A 338 -19.69 -45.44 -14.26
N ASN A 339 -20.69 -44.55 -14.36
CA ASN A 339 -22.04 -44.73 -13.82
C ASN A 339 -22.08 -44.95 -12.29
N GLY A 340 -21.10 -44.41 -11.55
CA GLY A 340 -21.13 -44.32 -10.10
C GLY A 340 -22.29 -43.47 -9.60
N ILE A 341 -22.78 -43.75 -8.39
CA ILE A 341 -23.90 -43.01 -7.79
C ILE A 341 -23.33 -41.88 -6.95
N CYS A 342 -23.63 -40.64 -7.32
CA CYS A 342 -23.25 -39.46 -6.52
C CYS A 342 -24.15 -39.33 -5.29
N ARG A 343 -23.54 -39.04 -4.15
CA ARG A 343 -24.20 -38.76 -2.88
C ARG A 343 -23.71 -37.42 -2.37
N ASP A 344 -24.62 -36.46 -2.38
CA ASP A 344 -24.42 -35.15 -1.81
C ASP A 344 -24.20 -35.22 -0.30
N LEU A 345 -23.20 -34.50 0.21
CA LEU A 345 -22.86 -34.37 1.61
C LEU A 345 -22.71 -32.88 1.93
N THR A 346 -22.81 -32.51 3.20
CA THR A 346 -22.50 -31.12 3.57
C THR A 346 -21.02 -30.83 3.34
N ASN A 347 -20.72 -29.92 2.40
CA ASN A 347 -19.37 -29.50 2.00
C ASN A 347 -18.60 -30.54 1.19
N GLY A 348 -19.26 -31.20 0.24
CA GLY A 348 -18.62 -32.12 -0.69
C GLY A 348 -19.55 -33.28 -1.06
N PHE A 349 -19.07 -34.16 -1.93
CA PHE A 349 -19.81 -35.33 -2.35
C PHE A 349 -19.00 -36.61 -2.14
N ARG A 350 -19.68 -37.75 -2.22
CA ARG A 350 -19.02 -39.05 -2.36
C ARG A 350 -19.60 -39.83 -3.52
N CYS A 351 -18.75 -40.59 -4.22
CA CYS A 351 -19.17 -41.49 -5.27
C CYS A 351 -19.25 -42.92 -4.74
N ASP A 352 -20.42 -43.53 -4.82
CA ASP A 352 -20.58 -44.98 -4.61
C ASP A 352 -20.23 -45.68 -5.94
N CYS A 353 -19.01 -46.22 -6.03
CA CYS A 353 -18.52 -46.86 -7.24
C CYS A 353 -19.21 -48.19 -7.52
N ARG A 354 -19.40 -48.48 -8.81
CA ARG A 354 -19.85 -49.80 -9.26
C ARG A 354 -18.70 -50.82 -9.09
N PRO A 355 -19.01 -52.12 -8.93
CA PRO A 355 -17.99 -53.16 -8.96
C PRO A 355 -17.08 -53.02 -10.19
N GLY A 356 -15.77 -53.24 -9.99
CA GLY A 356 -14.73 -53.05 -11.02
C GLY A 356 -14.14 -51.63 -11.11
N TRP A 357 -14.64 -50.66 -10.33
CA TRP A 357 -14.14 -49.28 -10.34
C TRP A 357 -13.77 -48.80 -8.94
N THR A 358 -12.73 -47.97 -8.86
CA THR A 358 -12.21 -47.34 -7.64
C THR A 358 -11.77 -45.90 -7.90
N GLY A 359 -11.23 -45.24 -6.86
CA GLY A 359 -10.85 -43.83 -6.88
C GLY A 359 -11.97 -42.91 -6.40
N PHE A 360 -11.61 -41.66 -6.09
CA PHE A 360 -12.51 -40.67 -5.49
C PHE A 360 -13.80 -40.42 -6.30
N ASN A 361 -13.68 -40.38 -7.63
CA ASN A 361 -14.78 -40.20 -8.58
C ASN A 361 -15.10 -41.46 -9.39
N CYS A 362 -14.67 -42.65 -8.96
CA CYS A 362 -14.81 -43.91 -9.70
C CYS A 362 -14.13 -43.89 -11.08
N GLN A 363 -13.05 -43.12 -11.23
CA GLN A 363 -12.31 -42.96 -12.49
C GLN A 363 -11.30 -44.08 -12.75
N THR A 364 -10.90 -44.80 -11.71
CA THR A 364 -9.81 -45.77 -11.79
C THR A 364 -10.42 -47.15 -11.97
N ASP A 365 -10.00 -47.83 -13.03
CA ASP A 365 -10.30 -49.22 -13.25
C ASP A 365 -9.60 -50.09 -12.20
N ILE A 366 -10.28 -51.09 -11.64
CA ILE A 366 -9.64 -52.05 -10.74
C ILE A 366 -9.00 -53.13 -11.61
N ASP A 367 -7.67 -53.20 -11.61
CA ASP A 367 -6.99 -54.32 -12.25
C ASP A 367 -7.15 -55.59 -11.40
N GLU A 368 -8.16 -56.40 -11.71
CA GLU A 368 -8.40 -57.64 -10.97
C GLU A 368 -7.29 -58.68 -11.18
N CYS A 369 -6.48 -58.54 -12.22
CA CYS A 369 -5.36 -59.45 -12.53
C CYS A 369 -4.11 -59.17 -11.67
N SER A 370 -3.99 -57.98 -11.08
CA SER A 370 -2.85 -57.63 -10.21
C SER A 370 -2.75 -58.48 -8.94
N ALA A 371 -3.85 -59.09 -8.51
CA ALA A 371 -3.88 -60.04 -7.39
C ALA A 371 -3.36 -61.43 -7.79
N ASN A 372 -3.01 -62.27 -6.82
CA ASN A 372 -2.59 -63.66 -7.04
C ASN A 372 -1.46 -63.81 -8.10
N ALA A 373 -0.40 -63.02 -7.98
CA ALA A 373 0.78 -63.08 -8.86
C ALA A 373 0.47 -62.92 -10.36
N GLY A 374 -0.51 -62.08 -10.72
CA GLY A 374 -0.89 -61.84 -12.12
C GLY A 374 -2.06 -62.70 -12.61
N HIS A 375 -2.48 -63.70 -11.84
CA HIS A 375 -3.58 -64.60 -12.20
C HIS A 375 -4.96 -64.07 -11.77
N GLY A 376 -5.01 -63.09 -10.86
CA GLY A 376 -6.27 -62.51 -10.41
C GLY A 376 -7.28 -63.56 -9.93
N PRO A 377 -8.55 -63.46 -10.35
CA PRO A 377 -9.59 -64.45 -10.02
C PRO A 377 -9.56 -65.71 -10.89
N CYS A 378 -8.64 -65.80 -11.86
CA CYS A 378 -8.50 -66.93 -12.78
C CYS A 378 -7.75 -68.10 -12.13
N ASP A 379 -7.78 -69.26 -12.78
CA ASP A 379 -7.06 -70.46 -12.34
C ASP A 379 -5.56 -70.15 -12.10
N PRO A 380 -5.05 -70.32 -10.87
CA PRO A 380 -3.69 -69.94 -10.52
C PRO A 380 -2.61 -70.83 -11.13
N ASN A 381 -2.98 -71.97 -11.72
CA ASN A 381 -2.01 -72.90 -12.31
C ASN A 381 -1.97 -72.80 -13.84
N ASN A 382 -3.13 -72.67 -14.50
CA ASN A 382 -3.23 -72.76 -15.97
C ASN A 382 -4.10 -71.64 -16.59
N GLY A 383 -4.47 -70.62 -15.81
CA GLY A 383 -5.32 -69.51 -16.24
C GLY A 383 -4.52 -68.24 -16.50
N ILE A 384 -4.79 -67.58 -17.62
CA ILE A 384 -4.26 -66.27 -18.00
C ILE A 384 -5.35 -65.23 -17.76
N CYS A 385 -5.05 -64.22 -16.94
CA CYS A 385 -5.96 -63.13 -16.64
C CYS A 385 -5.73 -61.94 -17.58
N HIS A 386 -6.81 -61.41 -18.14
CA HIS A 386 -6.80 -60.16 -18.91
C HIS A 386 -7.73 -59.14 -18.27
N ASN A 387 -7.15 -58.03 -17.81
CA ASN A 387 -7.90 -56.91 -17.27
C ASN A 387 -8.62 -56.14 -18.39
N SER A 388 -9.81 -55.61 -18.10
CA SER A 388 -10.58 -54.77 -19.01
C SER A 388 -11.35 -53.69 -18.23
N PRO A 389 -11.75 -52.56 -18.85
CA PRO A 389 -12.42 -51.51 -18.10
C PRO A 389 -13.71 -51.97 -17.39
N GLY A 390 -13.67 -52.00 -16.06
CA GLY A 390 -14.72 -52.40 -15.13
C GLY A 390 -14.89 -53.91 -14.93
N SER A 391 -13.98 -54.74 -15.45
CA SER A 391 -14.09 -56.21 -15.37
C SER A 391 -12.82 -56.94 -15.85
N TYR A 392 -12.77 -58.26 -15.74
CA TYR A 392 -11.68 -59.08 -16.25
C TYR A 392 -12.21 -60.27 -17.05
N ARG A 393 -11.31 -60.93 -17.77
CA ARG A 393 -11.60 -62.19 -18.46
C ARG A 393 -10.47 -63.19 -18.22
N CYS A 394 -10.84 -64.45 -17.98
CA CYS A 394 -9.92 -65.57 -17.82
C CYS A 394 -9.86 -66.42 -19.07
N TRP A 395 -8.65 -66.76 -19.49
CA TRP A 395 -8.35 -67.61 -20.64
C TRP A 395 -7.50 -68.76 -20.13
N CYS A 396 -7.50 -69.91 -20.80
CA CYS A 396 -6.68 -71.05 -20.39
C CYS A 396 -5.44 -71.19 -21.28
N GLU A 397 -4.34 -71.65 -20.68
CA GLU A 397 -3.16 -72.06 -21.43
C GLU A 397 -3.49 -73.18 -22.43
N ASN A 398 -2.68 -73.33 -23.48
CA ASN A 398 -2.90 -74.34 -24.51
C ASN A 398 -2.98 -75.75 -23.89
N GLY A 399 -3.97 -76.54 -24.30
CA GLY A 399 -4.23 -77.86 -23.72
C GLY A 399 -5.25 -77.86 -22.58
N PHE A 400 -5.76 -76.69 -22.18
CA PHE A 400 -6.82 -76.56 -21.17
C PHE A 400 -8.05 -75.83 -21.72
N GLU A 401 -9.25 -76.18 -21.22
CA GLU A 401 -10.50 -75.51 -21.55
C GLU A 401 -11.13 -74.80 -20.34
N LEU A 402 -11.75 -73.64 -20.60
CA LEU A 402 -12.36 -72.80 -19.57
C LEU A 402 -13.70 -73.41 -19.15
N LEU A 403 -13.87 -73.65 -17.85
CA LEU A 403 -15.11 -74.17 -17.29
C LEU A 403 -16.25 -73.13 -17.35
N ASN A 404 -17.47 -73.61 -17.08
CA ASN A 404 -18.68 -72.79 -17.04
C ASN A 404 -18.69 -71.73 -15.93
N ASP A 405 -17.79 -71.82 -14.95
CA ASP A 405 -17.59 -70.77 -13.94
C ASP A 405 -16.79 -69.57 -14.47
N LEU A 406 -16.29 -69.67 -15.71
CA LEU A 406 -15.51 -68.67 -16.44
C LEU A 406 -14.17 -68.29 -15.77
N HIS A 407 -13.71 -69.09 -14.81
CA HIS A 407 -12.48 -68.81 -14.06
C HIS A 407 -11.53 -70.00 -13.99
N SER A 408 -12.04 -71.23 -13.95
CA SER A 408 -11.25 -72.44 -13.77
C SER A 408 -10.88 -73.08 -15.11
N CYS A 409 -9.72 -73.74 -15.18
CA CYS A 409 -9.25 -74.44 -16.37
C CYS A 409 -9.19 -75.95 -16.12
N GLU A 410 -9.78 -76.76 -17.00
CA GLU A 410 -9.62 -78.22 -16.99
C GLU A 410 -8.81 -78.73 -18.17
N ASP A 411 -8.12 -79.83 -17.92
CA ASP A 411 -7.27 -80.50 -18.91
C ASP A 411 -8.14 -81.01 -20.08
N VAL A 412 -7.76 -80.65 -21.30
CA VAL A 412 -8.41 -81.17 -22.50
C VAL A 412 -7.84 -82.55 -22.75
N HIS A 413 -8.65 -83.57 -22.46
CA HIS A 413 -8.32 -84.99 -22.68
C HIS A 413 -8.16 -85.33 -24.18
N GLY A 414 -7.04 -84.91 -24.77
CA GLY A 414 -6.77 -84.96 -26.20
C GLY A 414 -6.72 -86.37 -26.78
N CYS A 415 -6.61 -87.41 -25.95
CA CYS A 415 -6.65 -88.80 -26.40
C CYS A 415 -8.07 -89.41 -26.51
N LEU A 416 -9.13 -88.77 -26.02
CA LEU A 416 -10.49 -89.35 -26.05
C LEU A 416 -11.11 -89.35 -27.45
N GLU A 417 -10.65 -88.45 -28.32
CA GLU A 417 -11.05 -88.41 -29.72
C GLU A 417 -10.27 -89.44 -30.58
N ASN A 418 -10.73 -89.70 -31.81
CA ASN A 418 -10.13 -90.67 -32.73
C ASN A 418 -9.92 -92.09 -32.14
N ALA A 419 -10.89 -92.58 -31.36
CA ALA A 419 -10.88 -93.92 -30.76
C ALA A 419 -9.67 -94.19 -29.85
N GLY A 420 -9.34 -93.23 -28.97
CA GLY A 420 -8.24 -93.38 -28.01
C GLY A 420 -6.88 -92.96 -28.56
N ARG A 421 -6.86 -92.28 -29.71
CA ARG A 421 -5.63 -91.94 -30.45
C ARG A 421 -5.38 -90.44 -30.54
N GLY A 422 -6.39 -89.60 -30.32
CA GLY A 422 -6.25 -88.15 -30.46
C GLY A 422 -5.64 -87.76 -31.82
N LEU A 423 -4.62 -86.91 -31.78
CA LEU A 423 -3.79 -86.52 -32.94
C LEU A 423 -2.66 -87.52 -33.27
N CYS A 424 -2.47 -88.56 -32.45
CA CYS A 424 -1.41 -89.56 -32.64
C CYS A 424 -1.80 -90.64 -33.64
N ASP A 425 -0.84 -91.05 -34.46
CA ASP A 425 -1.04 -92.07 -35.49
C ASP A 425 -1.27 -93.49 -34.89
N HIS A 426 -0.59 -93.80 -33.78
CA HIS A 426 -0.66 -95.11 -33.12
C HIS A 426 -1.22 -95.09 -31.70
N ILE A 427 -0.40 -94.72 -30.72
CA ILE A 427 -0.73 -94.79 -29.30
C ILE A 427 -0.64 -93.39 -28.72
N CYS A 428 -1.74 -92.92 -28.17
CA CYS A 428 -1.85 -91.64 -27.49
C CYS A 428 -1.78 -91.86 -25.98
N THR A 429 -0.96 -91.08 -25.29
CA THR A 429 -0.95 -91.01 -23.82
C THR A 429 -1.33 -89.60 -23.41
N ASP A 430 -2.42 -89.51 -22.66
CA ASP A 430 -2.92 -88.25 -22.10
C ASP A 430 -1.98 -87.82 -20.98
N LEU A 431 -1.47 -86.60 -21.07
CA LEU A 431 -0.70 -85.93 -20.02
C LEU A 431 -1.45 -84.64 -19.65
N ILE A 432 -1.29 -84.18 -18.41
CA ILE A 432 -1.92 -82.94 -17.98
C ILE A 432 -1.32 -81.78 -18.80
N GLY A 433 -2.14 -81.11 -19.60
CA GLY A 433 -1.80 -80.00 -20.49
C GLY A 433 -1.12 -80.39 -21.81
N ASP A 434 -0.96 -81.69 -22.11
CA ASP A 434 -0.21 -82.15 -23.29
C ASP A 434 -0.60 -83.57 -23.74
N VAL A 435 -0.28 -83.93 -24.98
CA VAL A 435 -0.52 -85.26 -25.53
C VAL A 435 0.77 -85.88 -26.04
N ARG A 436 1.15 -87.04 -25.50
CA ARG A 436 2.36 -87.77 -25.93
C ARG A 436 2.02 -88.95 -26.84
N CYS A 437 2.54 -88.92 -28.06
CA CYS A 437 2.41 -90.01 -29.01
C CYS A 437 3.53 -91.05 -28.90
N SER A 438 3.20 -92.30 -29.14
CA SER A 438 4.17 -93.41 -29.23
C SER A 438 3.77 -94.42 -30.29
N CYS A 439 4.76 -95.11 -30.85
CA CYS A 439 4.57 -96.00 -31.98
C CYS A 439 4.56 -97.48 -31.57
N ARG A 440 3.77 -98.28 -32.27
CA ARG A 440 3.78 -99.75 -32.15
C ARG A 440 5.08 -100.32 -32.71
N ALA A 441 5.47 -101.52 -32.24
CA ALA A 441 6.71 -102.16 -32.67
C ALA A 441 6.80 -102.31 -34.20
N GLY A 442 7.92 -101.85 -34.78
CA GLY A 442 8.13 -101.80 -36.24
C GLY A 442 8.06 -100.38 -36.84
N TYR A 443 7.75 -99.37 -36.02
CA TYR A 443 7.60 -97.97 -36.43
C TYR A 443 8.39 -97.03 -35.51
N GLN A 444 8.80 -95.87 -36.01
CA GLN A 444 9.48 -94.80 -35.27
C GLN A 444 8.65 -93.52 -35.30
N LEU A 445 8.70 -92.74 -34.21
CA LEU A 445 7.99 -91.47 -34.14
C LEU A 445 8.66 -90.47 -35.07
N GLY A 446 7.88 -89.86 -35.94
CA GLY A 446 8.30 -88.83 -36.87
C GLY A 446 8.75 -87.55 -36.17
N THR A 447 9.38 -86.64 -36.91
CA THR A 447 9.89 -85.37 -36.37
C THR A 447 8.79 -84.40 -35.95
N ASP A 448 7.56 -84.61 -36.41
CA ASP A 448 6.38 -83.84 -35.98
C ASP A 448 5.89 -84.25 -34.58
N GLY A 449 6.38 -85.36 -34.03
CA GLY A 449 5.97 -85.84 -32.71
C GLY A 449 4.62 -86.57 -32.66
N TYR A 450 3.92 -86.69 -33.79
CA TYR A 450 2.58 -87.29 -33.86
C TYR A 450 2.49 -88.50 -34.80
N SER A 451 3.27 -88.51 -35.90
CA SER A 451 3.24 -89.52 -36.96
C SER A 451 4.13 -90.73 -36.65
N CYS A 452 3.77 -91.93 -37.12
CA CYS A 452 4.57 -93.13 -36.91
C CYS A 452 5.05 -93.76 -38.23
N ASP A 453 6.31 -93.55 -38.57
CA ASP A 453 6.91 -94.03 -39.82
C ASP A 453 7.37 -95.49 -39.72
N VAL A 454 7.11 -96.29 -40.76
CA VAL A 454 7.50 -97.70 -40.81
C VAL A 454 9.02 -97.89 -40.96
N VAL A 455 9.63 -98.73 -40.12
CA VAL A 455 11.06 -99.04 -40.18
C VAL A 455 11.27 -100.41 -40.81
N CYS A 456 11.80 -100.44 -42.04
CA CYS A 456 12.04 -101.69 -42.75
C CYS A 456 13.34 -102.41 -42.29
N PRO A 457 13.36 -103.76 -42.22
CA PRO A 457 14.55 -104.53 -41.89
C PRO A 457 15.70 -104.30 -42.87
N ARG A 458 16.96 -104.43 -42.41
CA ARG A 458 18.15 -104.38 -43.28
C ARG A 458 18.07 -105.44 -44.39
N GLY A 459 17.95 -104.99 -45.64
CA GLY A 459 17.83 -105.81 -46.85
C GLY A 459 17.15 -105.04 -47.99
N HIS A 460 16.87 -105.70 -49.11
CA HIS A 460 16.19 -105.09 -50.26
C HIS A 460 14.68 -104.97 -50.00
N TYR A 461 14.24 -103.94 -49.27
CA TYR A 461 12.82 -103.67 -49.01
C TYR A 461 12.47 -102.19 -49.27
N LYS A 462 11.25 -101.91 -49.76
CA LYS A 462 10.64 -100.59 -49.91
C LYS A 462 9.44 -100.45 -48.96
N ALA A 463 9.35 -99.33 -48.25
CA ALA A 463 8.15 -98.95 -47.51
C ALA A 463 7.02 -98.55 -48.48
N SER A 464 5.83 -99.11 -48.30
CA SER A 464 4.62 -98.76 -49.02
C SER A 464 3.45 -98.82 -48.05
N ASP A 465 2.86 -97.65 -47.76
CA ASP A 465 1.60 -97.44 -47.02
C ASP A 465 1.31 -98.53 -45.95
N ASP A 466 2.17 -98.64 -44.93
CA ASP A 466 2.17 -99.59 -43.79
C ASP A 466 2.86 -100.97 -43.96
N THR A 467 3.53 -101.27 -45.08
CA THR A 467 4.24 -102.55 -45.24
C THR A 467 5.59 -102.43 -45.95
N CYS A 468 6.50 -103.38 -45.68
CA CYS A 468 7.79 -103.49 -46.36
C CYS A 468 7.73 -104.52 -47.51
N VAL A 469 7.92 -104.07 -48.74
CA VAL A 469 7.89 -104.89 -49.96
C VAL A 469 9.31 -105.21 -50.44
N LYS A 470 9.63 -106.50 -50.71
CA LYS A 470 10.99 -106.95 -51.10
C LYS A 470 11.30 -106.65 -52.58
N CYS A 471 12.42 -105.98 -52.90
CA CYS A 471 12.84 -105.74 -54.30
C CYS A 471 13.72 -106.88 -54.86
N ASP A 472 13.56 -107.17 -56.16
CA ASP A 472 14.26 -108.25 -56.88
C ASP A 472 15.70 -107.89 -57.29
N TYR A 473 16.53 -108.92 -57.50
CA TYR A 473 17.96 -108.79 -57.83
C TYR A 473 18.17 -108.30 -59.27
N ARG A 474 18.20 -106.97 -59.49
CA ARG A 474 18.84 -106.23 -60.61
C ARG A 474 18.57 -104.70 -60.66
N GLU A 475 18.12 -104.08 -59.57
CA GLU A 475 17.74 -102.64 -59.52
C GLU A 475 18.50 -101.90 -58.40
N TYR A 476 18.82 -100.61 -58.57
CA TYR A 476 19.61 -99.80 -57.61
C TYR A 476 18.87 -98.53 -57.14
N GLN A 477 19.32 -97.93 -56.03
CA GLN A 477 18.77 -96.71 -55.40
C GLN A 477 19.40 -95.43 -55.98
N ASP A 478 18.64 -94.34 -56.13
CA ASP A 478 19.17 -93.04 -56.54
C ASP A 478 19.96 -92.32 -55.41
N GLU A 479 20.67 -91.24 -55.76
CA GLU A 479 21.60 -90.51 -54.88
C GLU A 479 20.92 -89.79 -53.69
N GLU A 480 19.58 -89.83 -53.62
CA GLU A 480 18.77 -89.19 -52.56
C GLU A 480 18.16 -90.20 -51.58
N GLY A 481 18.46 -91.50 -51.71
CA GLY A 481 18.01 -92.53 -50.77
C GLY A 481 16.49 -92.77 -50.78
N GLN A 482 15.79 -92.34 -51.84
CA GLN A 482 14.34 -92.50 -51.95
C GLN A 482 13.96 -93.74 -52.79
N SER A 483 12.86 -94.37 -52.38
CA SER A 483 12.56 -95.76 -52.68
C SER A 483 11.88 -95.95 -54.04
N SER A 484 12.66 -96.10 -55.12
CA SER A 484 12.13 -96.59 -56.40
C SER A 484 13.04 -97.65 -57.03
N CYS A 485 12.49 -98.84 -57.27
CA CYS A 485 13.19 -99.96 -57.89
C CYS A 485 13.02 -99.82 -59.44
N LYS A 486 14.10 -99.49 -60.17
CA LYS A 486 14.16 -99.35 -61.65
C LYS A 486 15.37 -100.07 -62.25
N SER A 487 15.22 -100.63 -63.46
CA SER A 487 16.24 -101.44 -64.16
C SER A 487 17.06 -100.63 -65.20
N CYS A 488 18.36 -100.97 -65.38
CA CYS A 488 19.25 -100.31 -66.35
C CYS A 488 18.96 -100.69 -67.83
N PRO A 489 19.11 -99.75 -68.79
CA PRO A 489 19.18 -100.07 -70.22
C PRO A 489 20.46 -100.86 -70.59
N ALA A 490 20.40 -101.63 -71.67
CA ALA A 490 21.48 -102.51 -72.08
C ALA A 490 22.76 -101.74 -72.49
N GLY A 491 23.89 -102.05 -71.83
CA GLY A 491 25.23 -101.63 -72.27
C GLY A 491 26.07 -100.84 -71.26
N THR A 492 25.61 -100.59 -70.03
CA THR A 492 26.33 -99.74 -69.06
C THR A 492 26.65 -100.46 -67.74
N ASN A 493 27.91 -100.36 -67.29
CA ASN A 493 28.38 -100.77 -65.95
C ASN A 493 28.54 -99.52 -65.06
N ALA A 494 28.10 -99.58 -63.79
CA ALA A 494 28.17 -98.48 -62.82
C ALA A 494 29.55 -98.37 -62.13
N VAL A 495 30.06 -97.14 -61.99
CA VAL A 495 31.24 -96.75 -61.18
C VAL A 495 30.91 -95.44 -60.43
N PHE A 496 31.37 -95.29 -59.18
CA PHE A 496 30.92 -94.36 -58.12
C PHE A 496 31.93 -93.21 -57.79
N ARG A 497 31.45 -92.07 -57.21
CA ARG A 497 32.06 -91.03 -56.29
C ARG A 497 32.63 -89.65 -56.77
N GLY A 498 32.24 -88.55 -56.05
CA GLY A 498 33.17 -87.48 -55.59
C GLY A 498 32.62 -86.08 -55.18
N ALA A 499 32.62 -85.71 -53.87
CA ALA A 499 32.96 -84.39 -53.24
C ALA A 499 32.85 -84.46 -51.69
N THR A 500 33.71 -83.74 -50.92
CA THR A 500 34.12 -84.17 -49.55
C THR A 500 34.40 -83.13 -48.42
N ASN A 501 34.08 -81.82 -48.46
CA ASN A 501 34.12 -80.99 -47.23
C ASN A 501 33.42 -79.60 -47.30
N ILE A 502 33.33 -78.97 -46.13
CA ILE A 502 32.66 -77.70 -45.78
C ILE A 502 33.33 -76.42 -46.31
N ALA A 503 34.46 -76.53 -47.02
CA ALA A 503 35.18 -75.37 -47.55
C ALA A 503 34.65 -74.89 -48.92
N GLU A 504 33.72 -75.62 -49.55
CA GLU A 504 33.05 -75.21 -50.80
C GLU A 504 31.72 -74.45 -50.59
N CYS A 505 31.31 -74.21 -49.34
CA CYS A 505 30.08 -73.45 -49.02
C CYS A 505 30.33 -71.97 -48.66
N ALA A 506 31.59 -71.54 -48.48
CA ALA A 506 31.94 -70.20 -47.99
C ALA A 506 32.41 -69.25 -49.11
N ALA A 507 31.52 -68.89 -50.03
CA ALA A 507 31.81 -67.91 -51.08
C ALA A 507 30.62 -66.97 -51.37
N GLN A 508 30.11 -66.29 -50.33
CA GLN A 508 29.17 -65.15 -50.50
C GLN A 508 29.33 -64.00 -49.49
N CYS A 509 30.45 -63.87 -48.78
CA CYS A 509 30.75 -62.67 -47.99
C CYS A 509 31.84 -61.84 -48.66
N VAL A 510 31.47 -60.99 -49.64
CA VAL A 510 32.34 -59.92 -50.14
C VAL A 510 31.53 -58.65 -50.34
N GLY A 511 31.69 -57.70 -49.41
CA GLY A 511 31.21 -56.33 -49.49
C GLY A 511 31.53 -55.63 -48.17
N GLY A 512 32.65 -54.92 -48.10
CA GLY A 512 33.30 -54.57 -46.84
C GLY A 512 32.57 -53.52 -46.01
N HIS A 513 32.41 -53.80 -44.72
CA HIS A 513 32.93 -53.05 -43.57
C HIS A 513 32.69 -53.92 -42.30
N ALA A 514 33.76 -54.36 -41.64
CA ALA A 514 33.84 -55.12 -40.36
C ALA A 514 33.34 -56.60 -40.32
N PRO A 515 33.88 -57.46 -39.41
CA PRO A 515 33.69 -58.92 -39.43
C PRO A 515 32.53 -59.37 -38.52
N CYS A 516 31.57 -60.10 -39.07
CA CYS A 516 30.58 -60.87 -38.31
C CYS A 516 31.24 -62.15 -37.76
N THR A 517 31.16 -62.39 -36.45
CA THR A 517 31.92 -63.46 -35.77
C THR A 517 31.18 -64.78 -35.59
N ASP A 518 29.85 -64.82 -35.74
CA ASP A 518 29.08 -66.07 -35.69
C ASP A 518 27.90 -66.04 -36.69
N CYS A 519 27.63 -67.18 -37.34
CA CYS A 519 26.62 -67.30 -38.40
C CYS A 519 25.74 -68.51 -38.14
N HIS A 520 24.45 -68.30 -37.86
CA HIS A 520 23.48 -69.37 -37.65
C HIS A 520 22.52 -69.52 -38.86
N LEU A 521 22.36 -70.76 -39.34
CA LEU A 521 21.40 -71.11 -40.39
C LEU A 521 20.08 -71.54 -39.76
N ILE A 522 19.08 -70.66 -39.79
CA ILE A 522 17.72 -70.99 -39.33
C ILE A 522 16.78 -70.80 -40.52
N GLY A 523 16.16 -71.90 -40.98
CA GLY A 523 15.12 -71.84 -42.01
C GLY A 523 15.55 -71.38 -43.41
N GLY A 524 16.86 -71.35 -43.72
CA GLY A 524 17.37 -70.96 -45.03
C GLY A 524 17.79 -69.48 -45.17
N ASN A 525 17.73 -68.68 -44.10
CA ASN A 525 18.32 -67.34 -44.03
C ASN A 525 19.45 -67.29 -42.98
N VAL A 526 20.40 -66.37 -43.16
CA VAL A 526 21.58 -66.15 -42.31
C VAL A 526 21.30 -64.98 -41.37
N ASP A 527 21.44 -65.20 -40.07
CA ASP A 527 21.36 -64.18 -39.01
C ASP A 527 22.78 -63.84 -38.53
N CYS A 528 23.09 -62.55 -38.36
CA CYS A 528 24.42 -62.02 -38.08
C CYS A 528 24.38 -61.14 -36.82
N GLU A 529 25.43 -61.19 -35.98
CA GLU A 529 25.63 -60.24 -34.88
C GLU A 529 26.89 -59.39 -35.13
N CYS A 530 26.87 -58.11 -34.72
CA CYS A 530 28.03 -57.24 -34.76
C CYS A 530 29.08 -57.73 -33.74
N ALA A 531 30.37 -57.68 -34.11
CA ALA A 531 31.46 -58.09 -33.21
C ALA A 531 31.70 -57.05 -32.10
N ASP A 532 32.28 -57.48 -30.96
CA ASP A 532 32.65 -56.60 -29.84
C ASP A 532 33.35 -55.30 -30.32
N GLY A 533 32.84 -54.15 -29.86
CA GLY A 533 33.26 -52.80 -30.29
C GLY A 533 32.54 -52.27 -31.54
N TRP A 534 31.43 -52.90 -31.94
CA TRP A 534 30.58 -52.48 -33.05
C TRP A 534 29.10 -52.68 -32.70
N ALA A 535 28.26 -51.72 -33.08
CA ALA A 535 26.80 -51.75 -32.90
C ALA A 535 26.08 -51.43 -34.21
N GLY A 536 24.86 -51.94 -34.40
CA GLY A 536 24.23 -51.87 -35.71
C GLY A 536 22.81 -52.39 -35.83
N SER A 537 22.39 -52.65 -37.07
CA SER A 537 21.05 -53.17 -37.35
C SER A 537 20.79 -54.51 -36.64
N SER A 538 19.53 -54.78 -36.29
CA SER A 538 19.12 -55.98 -35.56
C SER A 538 19.40 -57.30 -36.28
N ASP A 539 19.67 -57.25 -37.59
CA ASP A 539 20.08 -58.39 -38.43
C ASP A 539 21.61 -58.48 -38.63
N GLY A 540 22.37 -57.59 -37.98
CA GLY A 540 23.85 -57.51 -37.99
C GLY A 540 24.48 -57.27 -39.37
N LEU A 541 23.68 -56.84 -40.35
CA LEU A 541 24.16 -56.61 -41.72
C LEU A 541 24.87 -55.25 -41.88
N VAL A 542 24.58 -54.29 -41.01
CA VAL A 542 25.20 -52.96 -41.01
C VAL A 542 25.67 -52.64 -39.59
N CYS A 543 26.98 -52.60 -39.37
CA CYS A 543 27.59 -52.26 -38.09
C CYS A 543 28.43 -50.97 -38.22
N GLY A 544 28.26 -50.07 -37.25
CA GLY A 544 29.11 -48.91 -37.03
C GLY A 544 30.01 -49.12 -35.80
N ARG A 545 30.91 -48.16 -35.57
CA ARG A 545 31.79 -48.22 -34.40
C ARG A 545 30.97 -47.97 -33.13
N ASP A 546 31.31 -48.69 -32.08
CA ASP A 546 30.76 -48.57 -30.72
C ASP A 546 31.97 -48.59 -29.78
N ASP A 547 32.50 -47.39 -29.49
CA ASP A 547 33.79 -47.23 -28.79
C ASP A 547 33.69 -47.50 -27.28
N ASP A 548 32.50 -47.43 -26.69
CA ASP A 548 32.26 -47.62 -25.26
C ASP A 548 31.39 -48.85 -24.90
N MET A 549 30.99 -49.62 -25.91
CA MET A 549 30.36 -50.95 -25.82
C MET A 549 28.98 -50.94 -25.17
N ASP A 550 28.18 -49.93 -25.47
CA ASP A 550 26.82 -49.79 -24.94
C ASP A 550 25.73 -50.34 -25.87
N GLY A 551 26.10 -50.74 -27.08
CA GLY A 551 25.20 -51.32 -28.07
C GLY A 551 24.60 -50.31 -29.06
N PHE A 552 25.03 -49.04 -29.04
CA PHE A 552 24.68 -48.01 -30.01
C PHE A 552 25.91 -47.56 -30.79
N SER A 553 25.72 -47.01 -32.00
CA SER A 553 26.86 -46.63 -32.83
C SER A 553 27.21 -45.15 -32.69
N ASP A 554 28.49 -44.85 -32.41
CA ASP A 554 29.09 -43.51 -32.32
C ASP A 554 28.91 -42.65 -33.59
N VAL A 555 28.65 -43.31 -34.73
CA VAL A 555 28.57 -42.67 -36.04
C VAL A 555 27.26 -43.03 -36.74
N PRO A 556 26.65 -42.07 -37.45
CA PRO A 556 25.46 -42.35 -38.23
C PRO A 556 25.68 -43.47 -39.27
N ILE A 557 24.91 -44.55 -39.14
CA ILE A 557 24.90 -45.69 -40.06
C ILE A 557 23.57 -45.75 -40.84
N SER A 558 23.65 -46.07 -42.14
CA SER A 558 22.47 -46.15 -43.02
C SER A 558 21.90 -47.56 -43.04
N CYS A 559 21.10 -47.88 -42.03
CA CYS A 559 20.31 -49.10 -41.98
C CYS A 559 19.03 -48.91 -42.80
N GLY A 560 18.81 -49.73 -43.83
CA GLY A 560 17.76 -49.50 -44.84
C GLY A 560 16.34 -49.22 -44.31
N ASN A 561 15.57 -50.27 -43.99
CA ASN A 561 14.17 -50.16 -43.53
C ASN A 561 14.02 -50.29 -42.00
N GLY A 562 15.12 -50.23 -41.24
CA GLY A 562 15.14 -50.29 -39.78
C GLY A 562 15.79 -49.03 -39.22
N GLU A 563 15.20 -48.45 -38.19
CA GLU A 563 15.79 -47.30 -37.48
C GLU A 563 17.01 -47.78 -36.70
N CYS A 564 18.20 -47.32 -37.10
CA CYS A 564 19.41 -47.46 -36.30
C CYS A 564 19.61 -46.14 -35.55
N THR A 565 19.51 -46.22 -34.24
CA THR A 565 19.75 -45.13 -33.29
C THR A 565 21.24 -44.86 -33.17
N VAL A 566 21.62 -43.59 -33.27
CA VAL A 566 23.01 -43.13 -33.12
C VAL A 566 23.22 -42.82 -31.65
N ASP A 567 24.38 -43.21 -31.14
CA ASP A 567 24.75 -42.96 -29.75
C ASP A 567 24.81 -41.45 -29.46
N ASN A 568 24.04 -41.01 -28.46
CA ASN A 568 23.98 -39.64 -27.99
C ASN A 568 25.07 -39.32 -26.94
N CYS A 569 25.85 -40.32 -26.49
CA CYS A 569 27.05 -40.17 -25.68
C CYS A 569 28.24 -41.07 -26.12
N PRO A 570 28.90 -40.77 -27.27
CA PRO A 570 29.95 -41.60 -27.93
C PRO A 570 31.23 -41.99 -27.16
N GLY A 571 31.30 -41.74 -25.85
CA GLY A 571 32.42 -42.16 -25.02
C GLY A 571 32.04 -42.39 -23.56
N VAL A 572 30.73 -42.47 -23.27
CA VAL A 572 30.17 -42.78 -21.96
C VAL A 572 29.04 -43.80 -22.18
N PRO A 573 29.22 -45.06 -21.76
CA PRO A 573 28.25 -46.10 -22.08
C PRO A 573 26.86 -45.79 -21.49
N ASN A 574 25.83 -45.67 -22.33
CA ASN A 574 24.46 -45.34 -21.91
C ASN A 574 23.41 -46.06 -22.77
N ALA A 575 23.31 -47.38 -22.58
CA ALA A 575 22.49 -48.30 -23.38
C ALA A 575 20.96 -48.02 -23.41
N ASP A 576 20.44 -47.09 -22.60
CA ASP A 576 19.03 -46.67 -22.65
C ASP A 576 18.83 -45.36 -23.43
N GLN A 577 19.92 -44.72 -23.89
CA GLN A 577 19.98 -43.49 -24.67
C GLN A 577 19.04 -42.38 -24.16
N PRO A 578 19.08 -42.05 -22.85
CA PRO A 578 18.26 -40.98 -22.29
C PRO A 578 18.74 -39.60 -22.81
N ASP A 579 17.79 -38.72 -23.12
CA ASP A 579 18.00 -37.36 -23.61
C ASP A 579 16.78 -36.52 -23.19
N MET A 580 16.86 -35.95 -21.98
CA MET A 580 15.76 -35.30 -21.29
C MET A 580 15.27 -34.02 -21.99
N ASP A 581 16.19 -33.21 -22.52
CA ASP A 581 15.85 -31.96 -23.21
C ASP A 581 15.75 -32.10 -24.75
N SER A 582 16.12 -33.28 -25.27
CA SER A 582 16.08 -33.64 -26.69
C SER A 582 16.97 -32.76 -27.58
N ASP A 583 18.09 -32.26 -27.06
CA ASP A 583 19.06 -31.47 -27.82
C ASP A 583 20.02 -32.33 -28.68
N GLY A 584 19.98 -33.65 -28.49
CA GLY A 584 20.79 -34.65 -29.19
C GLY A 584 22.08 -35.04 -28.46
N LYS A 585 22.28 -34.59 -27.22
CA LYS A 585 23.35 -35.01 -26.31
C LYS A 585 22.72 -35.76 -25.14
N GLY A 586 23.22 -36.96 -24.84
CA GLY A 586 22.58 -37.79 -23.82
C GLY A 586 22.84 -37.32 -22.39
N ASP A 587 21.92 -37.66 -21.48
CA ASP A 587 21.97 -37.23 -20.07
C ASP A 587 23.31 -37.58 -19.39
N ASP A 588 23.91 -38.72 -19.74
CA ASP A 588 25.14 -39.23 -19.13
C ASP A 588 26.41 -38.46 -19.53
N CYS A 589 26.35 -37.71 -20.63
CA CYS A 589 27.43 -36.86 -21.11
C CYS A 589 27.05 -35.38 -21.18
N ASP A 590 25.85 -35.01 -20.73
CA ASP A 590 25.42 -33.61 -20.65
C ASP A 590 25.83 -32.90 -19.35
N GLU A 591 26.22 -31.64 -19.49
CA GLU A 591 26.52 -30.75 -18.37
C GLU A 591 25.29 -29.93 -17.93
N ASP A 592 24.20 -29.97 -18.70
CA ASP A 592 22.90 -29.32 -18.45
C ASP A 592 21.79 -30.21 -19.04
N ILE A 593 21.37 -31.24 -18.30
CA ILE A 593 20.51 -32.33 -18.85
C ILE A 593 19.07 -31.88 -19.14
N ASP A 594 18.57 -30.80 -18.53
CA ASP A 594 17.19 -30.32 -18.74
C ASP A 594 17.09 -29.05 -19.60
N GLY A 595 18.23 -28.54 -20.07
CA GLY A 595 18.33 -27.47 -21.06
C GLY A 595 17.82 -26.12 -20.56
N ASP A 596 17.78 -25.91 -19.24
CA ASP A 596 17.24 -24.69 -18.64
C ASP A 596 18.25 -23.53 -18.60
N GLY A 597 19.53 -23.83 -18.90
CA GLY A 597 20.65 -22.90 -18.95
C GLY A 597 21.47 -22.83 -17.65
N VAL A 598 21.20 -23.69 -16.67
CA VAL A 598 21.94 -23.86 -15.42
C VAL A 598 22.63 -25.23 -15.43
N LEU A 599 23.95 -25.23 -15.26
CA LEU A 599 24.71 -26.50 -15.25
C LEU A 599 24.24 -27.42 -14.12
N ASN A 600 24.25 -28.73 -14.35
CA ASN A 600 23.80 -29.78 -13.40
C ASN A 600 24.41 -29.65 -11.99
N ASP A 601 25.64 -29.15 -11.88
CA ASP A 601 26.35 -28.97 -10.61
C ASP A 601 25.95 -27.71 -9.82
N GLN A 602 25.23 -26.80 -10.49
CA GLN A 602 24.73 -25.52 -9.99
C GLN A 602 23.21 -25.46 -9.96
N ASP A 603 22.55 -26.45 -10.55
CA ASP A 603 21.11 -26.56 -10.62
C ASP A 603 20.54 -27.24 -9.36
N ASN A 604 19.57 -26.56 -8.73
CA ASN A 604 18.81 -27.11 -7.61
C ASN A 604 17.64 -28.01 -8.03
N CYS A 605 17.38 -28.17 -9.33
CA CYS A 605 16.48 -29.13 -9.92
C CYS A 605 17.00 -29.69 -11.27
N PRO A 606 18.12 -30.44 -11.29
CA PRO A 606 18.82 -30.83 -12.52
C PRO A 606 18.00 -31.56 -13.59
N GLN A 607 16.82 -32.09 -13.28
CA GLN A 607 15.98 -32.91 -14.17
C GLN A 607 14.66 -32.20 -14.53
N ASN A 608 14.48 -30.95 -14.10
CA ASN A 608 13.21 -30.24 -14.12
C ASN A 608 13.42 -28.74 -14.43
N PRO A 609 13.17 -28.30 -15.68
CA PRO A 609 13.63 -26.99 -16.13
C PRO A 609 13.15 -25.85 -15.22
N ASN A 610 14.09 -25.14 -14.59
CA ASN A 610 13.81 -24.06 -13.65
C ASN A 610 14.88 -22.94 -13.68
N PRO A 611 14.95 -22.15 -14.76
CA PRO A 611 16.04 -21.19 -14.99
C PRO A 611 16.20 -20.12 -13.89
N ASP A 612 15.15 -19.87 -13.11
CA ASP A 612 15.11 -18.91 -12.01
C ASP A 612 15.63 -19.46 -10.66
N GLN A 613 15.92 -20.76 -10.56
CA GLN A 613 16.50 -21.42 -9.38
C GLN A 613 15.78 -21.10 -8.06
N THR A 614 14.45 -20.94 -8.13
CA THR A 614 13.65 -20.46 -7.00
C THR A 614 13.56 -21.52 -5.90
N ASN A 615 13.93 -21.14 -4.68
CA ASN A 615 14.00 -22.03 -3.53
C ASN A 615 13.48 -21.31 -2.27
N THR A 616 12.24 -21.63 -1.88
CA THR A 616 11.49 -20.89 -0.85
C THR A 616 11.69 -21.47 0.55
N ASN A 617 11.93 -22.77 0.65
CA ASN A 617 12.07 -23.52 1.90
C ASN A 617 13.55 -23.70 2.33
N GLY A 618 14.51 -23.43 1.43
CA GLY A 618 15.95 -23.52 1.67
C GLY A 618 16.52 -24.94 1.63
N THR A 619 15.82 -25.92 1.05
CA THR A 619 16.33 -27.29 0.87
C THR A 619 17.34 -27.37 -0.29
N PRO A 620 18.16 -28.42 -0.38
CA PRO A 620 19.03 -28.60 -1.56
C PRO A 620 18.25 -28.71 -2.88
N ALA A 621 17.04 -29.29 -2.87
CA ALA A 621 16.12 -29.30 -3.99
C ALA A 621 15.35 -27.96 -4.08
N GLY A 622 15.22 -27.41 -5.28
CA GLY A 622 14.44 -26.22 -5.58
C GLY A 622 12.94 -26.51 -5.68
N ASN A 623 12.13 -25.44 -5.75
CA ASN A 623 10.68 -25.56 -5.76
C ASN A 623 10.13 -26.40 -6.94
N ALA A 624 10.85 -26.49 -8.06
CA ALA A 624 10.39 -27.16 -9.28
C ALA A 624 10.44 -28.70 -9.19
N CYS A 625 11.31 -29.25 -8.34
CA CYS A 625 11.57 -30.67 -8.16
C CYS A 625 11.36 -31.13 -6.70
N GLU A 626 10.81 -30.26 -5.85
CA GLU A 626 10.48 -30.61 -4.48
C GLU A 626 9.32 -31.62 -4.45
N THR A 627 9.59 -32.85 -4.02
CA THR A 627 8.56 -33.85 -3.73
C THR A 627 8.04 -33.66 -2.29
N SER A 628 6.77 -34.01 -2.07
CA SER A 628 6.07 -33.71 -0.82
C SER A 628 6.75 -34.31 0.42
N LEU A 629 6.63 -33.64 1.58
CA LEU A 629 7.22 -34.00 2.89
C LEU A 629 7.09 -35.49 3.31
N ASN A 630 6.14 -36.22 2.71
CA ASN A 630 5.91 -37.65 2.92
C ASN A 630 7.07 -38.53 2.40
N ASP A 631 7.73 -38.14 1.32
CA ASP A 631 8.80 -38.94 0.70
C ASP A 631 10.09 -38.88 1.53
N VAL A 632 10.39 -37.73 2.15
CA VAL A 632 11.55 -37.54 3.04
C VAL A 632 11.45 -38.42 4.30
N ILE A 633 10.24 -38.65 4.82
CA ILE A 633 10.01 -39.50 6.00
C ILE A 633 10.18 -40.97 5.65
N ALA A 634 9.82 -41.39 4.43
CA ALA A 634 10.00 -42.75 3.94
C ALA A 634 11.48 -43.15 3.89
N THR A 635 12.34 -42.30 3.30
CA THR A 635 13.79 -42.58 3.19
C THR A 635 14.51 -42.64 4.55
N ILE A 636 14.09 -41.85 5.53
CA ILE A 636 14.68 -41.89 6.88
C ILE A 636 14.24 -43.15 7.63
N CYS A 637 13.01 -43.62 7.42
CA CYS A 637 12.50 -44.82 8.08
C CYS A 637 13.11 -46.12 7.55
N GLU A 638 13.49 -46.21 6.26
CA GLU A 638 14.10 -47.41 5.64
C GLU A 638 15.35 -47.94 6.36
N ASN A 639 16.07 -47.07 7.07
CA ASN A 639 17.30 -47.43 7.80
C ASN A 639 17.12 -47.51 9.33
N GLN A 640 15.88 -47.49 9.83
CA GLN A 640 15.59 -47.50 11.27
C GLN A 640 14.79 -48.74 11.70
N PRO A 641 15.03 -49.31 12.89
CA PRO A 641 14.23 -50.42 13.40
C PRO A 641 12.75 -50.03 13.59
N ASP A 642 11.84 -50.99 13.39
CA ASP A 642 10.41 -50.82 13.66
C ASP A 642 10.14 -50.31 15.08
N GLY A 643 9.31 -49.26 15.17
CA GLY A 643 8.93 -48.63 16.42
C GLY A 643 9.85 -47.50 16.89
N THR A 644 10.86 -47.10 16.11
CA THR A 644 11.74 -45.96 16.41
C THR A 644 10.99 -44.64 16.33
N TYR A 645 11.16 -43.77 17.34
CA TYR A 645 10.56 -42.44 17.39
C TYR A 645 11.57 -41.39 16.94
N LEU A 646 11.29 -40.70 15.83
CA LEU A 646 12.16 -39.67 15.28
C LEU A 646 11.58 -38.27 15.52
N PRO A 647 12.41 -37.27 15.86
CA PRO A 647 11.96 -35.89 15.98
C PRO A 647 11.56 -35.34 14.60
N HIS A 648 10.43 -34.63 14.52
CA HIS A 648 9.97 -34.02 13.28
C HIS A 648 11.00 -33.02 12.71
N PRO A 649 11.32 -33.06 11.39
CA PRO A 649 12.43 -32.26 10.80
C PRO A 649 12.29 -30.74 11.01
N ASN A 650 11.05 -30.25 11.11
CA ASN A 650 10.73 -28.82 11.33
C ASN A 650 10.68 -28.39 12.81
N GLY A 651 11.27 -29.13 13.75
CA GLY A 651 11.43 -28.70 15.14
C GLY A 651 10.12 -28.62 15.96
N CYS A 652 9.03 -29.19 15.46
CA CYS A 652 7.80 -29.36 16.23
C CYS A 652 7.92 -30.57 17.16
N SER A 653 7.35 -30.48 18.36
CA SER A 653 7.34 -31.52 19.40
C SER A 653 6.42 -32.72 19.08
N MET A 654 6.46 -33.21 17.85
CA MET A 654 5.83 -34.45 17.41
C MET A 654 6.90 -35.46 17.00
N TYR A 655 6.62 -36.74 17.29
CA TYR A 655 7.51 -37.85 16.97
C TYR A 655 6.85 -38.75 15.92
N VAL A 656 7.58 -39.08 14.86
CA VAL A 656 7.14 -40.05 13.84
C VAL A 656 7.62 -41.44 14.24
N ARG A 657 6.77 -42.46 14.08
CA ARG A 657 7.08 -43.85 14.44
C ARG A 657 7.18 -44.72 13.18
N CYS A 658 8.37 -45.23 12.87
CA CYS A 658 8.61 -46.05 11.69
C CYS A 658 8.05 -47.48 11.85
N TYR A 659 7.47 -48.04 10.79
CA TYR A 659 7.03 -49.45 10.69
C TYR A 659 7.25 -49.95 9.26
N HIS A 660 7.87 -51.12 9.11
CA HIS A 660 8.08 -51.81 7.84
C HIS A 660 7.05 -52.94 7.74
N ALA A 661 5.97 -52.71 7.00
CA ALA A 661 5.08 -53.76 6.53
C ALA A 661 5.34 -53.96 5.03
N GLY A 662 5.35 -55.22 4.55
CA GLY A 662 5.69 -55.56 3.18
C GLY A 662 5.08 -54.62 2.14
N ASN A 663 5.97 -53.91 1.45
CA ASN A 663 5.82 -53.05 0.26
C ASN A 663 4.72 -51.97 0.20
N ASP A 664 4.10 -51.56 1.30
CA ASP A 664 3.40 -50.26 1.39
C ASP A 664 3.44 -49.73 2.83
N ALA A 665 4.07 -48.56 3.03
CA ALA A 665 4.16 -47.91 4.33
C ALA A 665 2.82 -47.23 4.70
N VAL A 666 2.10 -47.78 5.68
CA VAL A 666 0.87 -47.19 6.23
C VAL A 666 1.17 -46.36 7.48
N TYR A 667 0.81 -45.07 7.48
CA TYR A 667 1.00 -44.14 8.60
C TYR A 667 -0.31 -43.85 9.35
N PRO A 668 -0.42 -44.13 10.66
CA PRO A 668 -1.53 -43.64 11.48
C PRO A 668 -1.12 -42.39 12.28
N CYS A 669 -1.61 -41.22 11.89
CA CYS A 669 -1.63 -40.04 12.76
C CYS A 669 -2.72 -40.21 13.84
N ALA A 670 -2.37 -40.67 15.04
CA ALA A 670 -3.29 -40.70 16.17
C ALA A 670 -3.27 -39.37 16.95
N PRO A 671 -4.42 -38.69 17.17
CA PRO A 671 -4.47 -37.47 17.97
C PRO A 671 -4.42 -37.79 19.46
N SER A 672 -3.41 -37.27 20.18
CA SER A 672 -3.44 -37.24 21.64
C SER A 672 -4.13 -35.96 22.13
N THR A 673 -5.08 -36.14 23.03
CA THR A 673 -5.91 -35.11 23.63
C THR A 673 -5.10 -34.27 24.61
N HIS A 674 -4.62 -33.09 24.20
CA HIS A 674 -4.50 -31.86 25.02
C HIS A 674 -3.72 -30.79 24.24
N TRP A 675 -4.38 -29.67 23.86
CA TRP A 675 -3.69 -28.52 23.29
C TRP A 675 -4.10 -27.23 24.00
N SER A 676 -3.11 -26.46 24.45
CA SER A 676 -3.22 -25.07 24.89
C SER A 676 -3.01 -24.11 23.73
N GLN A 677 -3.53 -22.88 23.89
CA GLN A 677 -3.90 -21.94 22.82
C GLN A 677 -2.76 -21.20 22.09
N GLU A 678 -1.51 -21.68 22.11
CA GLU A 678 -0.33 -20.94 21.60
C GLU A 678 0.36 -21.55 20.36
N LEU A 679 -0.20 -22.57 19.71
CA LEU A 679 0.42 -23.27 18.56
C LEU A 679 -0.47 -23.34 17.31
N LEU A 680 -1.18 -22.26 16.98
CA LEU A 680 -2.15 -22.22 15.86
C LEU A 680 -1.63 -21.58 14.57
N THR A 681 -0.33 -21.27 14.47
CA THR A 681 0.27 -20.61 13.30
C THR A 681 1.02 -21.54 12.34
N CYS A 682 1.25 -22.81 12.68
CA CYS A 682 1.98 -23.76 11.82
C CYS A 682 1.09 -24.77 11.06
N VAL A 683 -0.24 -24.78 11.28
CA VAL A 683 -1.13 -25.87 10.81
C VAL A 683 -2.08 -25.39 9.71
N ARG A 684 -1.59 -24.63 8.71
CA ARG A 684 -2.42 -24.20 7.56
C ARG A 684 -1.92 -24.65 6.19
N SER A 685 -0.71 -25.19 6.05
CA SER A 685 -0.23 -25.70 4.75
C SER A 685 -0.47 -27.20 4.54
N ASP A 686 -0.55 -28.00 5.60
CA ASP A 686 -0.39 -29.47 5.46
C ASP A 686 -1.69 -30.28 5.62
N LEU A 687 -2.84 -29.64 5.78
CA LEU A 687 -4.13 -30.34 5.89
C LEU A 687 -4.72 -30.76 4.53
N ALA A 688 -4.06 -30.45 3.42
CA ALA A 688 -4.51 -30.84 2.07
C ALA A 688 -4.18 -32.30 1.70
N ASN A 689 -3.28 -32.98 2.43
CA ASN A 689 -2.75 -34.29 2.04
C ASN A 689 -2.98 -35.41 3.08
N CYS A 690 -3.85 -35.20 4.08
CA CYS A 690 -4.34 -36.31 4.91
C CYS A 690 -5.69 -36.80 4.37
N ASN A 691 -5.65 -37.77 3.45
CA ASN A 691 -6.78 -38.65 3.14
C ASN A 691 -6.84 -39.81 4.15
#